data_AF-A0A8X8VXH7-F1
#
_entry.id   AF-A0A8X8VXH7-F1
#
_cell.length_a   1.000
_cell.length_b   1.000
_cell.length_c   1.000
_cell.angle_alpha   90.00
_cell.angle_beta   90.00
_cell.angle_gamma   90.00
#
_symmetry.space_group_name_H-M   'P 1'
#
loop_
_entity.id
_entity.type
_entity.pdbx_description
1 polymer ?
#
loop_
_entity_poly.entity_id
_entity_poly.type
_entity_poly.pdbx_seq_one_letter_code
_entity_poly.pdbx_strand_id
1 'polypeptide(L)'
;MSQWRFRAGPGAAAATAVAPSRGRFPLSGIAVSVAVLSPASRSRLALLSAAFPLVVAGSCDRRCYRRGVRAAALVLDLDVGERPTHAISRRLQLTSWHRVQFSEMANSKYEYVKSFEVQDVIMRPYTIIIYVHARGFCRFSEVHEFEKPNDVKALELMNECAIAVMEQFPDVIFSYGCAGEHSFIFQKKTKFYKRRSSKISSVIVSLFTSAYVSKWRALFPQKELKYVPSFRAQVICCDDLQAYILWRQDECHTNNVYDTCLWQLIKSGKSKEEAQATLRGSLKQDKNEFLYQCFNINYKQDIPEMFCHGTCILKTKVEYIDDSHVKRCGRKFLTVNSANIASKRFWSENGCLSKGELAQFREELNKTTPEDIKSFLHESRLMLCTWIVVRIDGCHFHRFSEVHEFEKPNDAQALNLMNTCAVAVLEDFRDIVFAYGVSDEYSFVLNKYSQLYQRCASDIVSAVVSVFTSTYMMRWNEFFPQKEMEHLPYFDGRAVCYPSSEIVKDYLAWRQVDCHINNQYNTCFWLLVKSGKSKSEAQIYLKRTQTLEKNELLDRLTGVPNYYKSLPPMFCLGSSVFWDKESKLVDNEEVATGRIVVGHCNIIETGFWEAHPQILDEKVAVQMTTTAGNEELEQSLFGRYSGLSSSKKQKKIEDFYFVEKPAVVEDLVEVQTPSPVKRPKVR
;
A
#
# COMPACT_ATOMS: atom_id res chain seq x y z
N MET A 1 -27.92 22.60 -37.76
CA MET A 1 -27.03 23.41 -38.63
C MET A 1 -25.62 23.16 -38.13
N SER A 2 -24.66 22.54 -38.82
CA SER A 2 -24.44 22.19 -40.23
C SER A 2 -23.60 20.90 -40.28
N GLN A 3 -24.07 19.90 -41.04
CA GLN A 3 -23.33 18.73 -41.50
C GLN A 3 -22.20 19.15 -42.44
N TRP A 4 -21.14 18.35 -42.63
CA TRP A 4 -20.64 17.97 -43.97
C TRP A 4 -19.76 16.70 -43.90
N ARG A 5 -20.10 15.73 -44.76
CA ARG A 5 -19.40 14.49 -45.12
C ARG A 5 -18.48 14.76 -46.32
N PHE A 6 -17.39 14.00 -46.48
CA PHE A 6 -16.82 13.57 -47.79
C PHE A 6 -16.09 12.22 -47.56
N ARG A 7 -16.57 11.07 -48.07
CA ARG A 7 -16.52 10.46 -49.42
C ARG A 7 -15.14 9.91 -49.83
N ALA A 8 -15.19 8.67 -50.34
CA ALA A 8 -14.08 7.77 -50.63
C ALA A 8 -13.83 7.56 -52.13
N GLY A 9 -12.59 7.14 -52.45
CA GLY A 9 -12.16 6.32 -53.60
C GLY A 9 -11.72 7.07 -54.88
N PRO A 10 -11.10 6.38 -55.88
CA PRO A 10 -10.39 5.07 -55.87
C PRO A 10 -9.12 5.00 -56.80
N GLY A 11 -8.46 3.82 -56.87
CA GLY A 11 -7.60 3.37 -58.00
C GLY A 11 -6.10 3.17 -57.69
N ALA A 12 -5.57 1.94 -57.61
CA ALA A 12 -4.99 1.08 -58.68
C ALA A 12 -3.59 1.57 -59.16
N ALA A 13 -2.52 0.78 -59.38
CA ALA A 13 -2.24 -0.66 -59.37
C ALA A 13 -0.70 -0.91 -59.40
N ALA A 14 -0.31 -2.15 -59.06
CA ALA A 14 0.86 -2.98 -59.46
C ALA A 14 2.18 -2.35 -59.99
N ALA A 15 3.35 -2.83 -59.52
CA ALA A 15 4.13 -3.89 -60.20
C ALA A 15 5.61 -4.01 -59.73
N THR A 16 6.03 -5.28 -59.55
CA THR A 16 7.35 -5.90 -59.85
C THR A 16 8.68 -5.49 -59.18
N ALA A 17 9.13 -6.40 -58.30
CA ALA A 17 10.42 -7.10 -58.23
C ALA A 17 11.62 -6.64 -59.10
N VAL A 18 12.80 -6.47 -58.46
CA VAL A 18 14.11 -7.00 -58.92
C VAL A 18 15.07 -7.09 -57.71
N ALA A 19 15.59 -8.28 -57.42
CA ALA A 19 16.93 -8.51 -56.85
C ALA A 19 17.87 -8.82 -58.03
N PRO A 20 19.20 -8.56 -57.96
CA PRO A 20 20.08 -9.61 -57.44
C PRO A 20 21.45 -9.18 -56.84
N SER A 21 21.98 -10.12 -56.04
CA SER A 21 23.38 -10.63 -55.99
C SER A 21 24.61 -9.76 -55.64
N ARG A 22 25.26 -10.19 -54.54
CA ARG A 22 26.68 -10.61 -54.35
C ARG A 22 27.83 -9.65 -54.68
N GLY A 23 28.68 -9.43 -53.66
CA GLY A 23 30.12 -9.18 -53.78
C GLY A 23 30.87 -9.44 -52.46
N ARG A 24 31.82 -10.39 -52.46
CA ARG A 24 32.81 -10.68 -51.39
C ARG A 24 34.04 -9.76 -51.58
N PHE A 25 34.77 -9.33 -50.54
CA PHE A 25 36.06 -9.86 -49.97
C PHE A 25 36.87 -8.63 -49.40
N PRO A 26 38.04 -8.75 -48.70
CA PRO A 26 38.25 -9.05 -47.27
C PRO A 26 39.26 -8.08 -46.56
N LEU A 27 39.83 -8.52 -45.42
CA LEU A 27 40.99 -8.01 -44.64
C LEU A 27 40.64 -6.95 -43.58
N SER A 28 41.17 -6.93 -42.35
CA SER A 28 42.19 -7.69 -41.58
C SER A 28 41.89 -7.37 -40.09
N GLY A 29 41.99 -8.30 -39.13
CA GLY A 29 43.23 -8.70 -38.47
C GLY A 29 43.51 -7.83 -37.23
N ILE A 30 43.26 -8.36 -36.02
CA ILE A 30 44.15 -8.34 -34.84
C ILE A 30 43.62 -9.38 -33.85
N ALA A 31 44.51 -10.30 -33.47
CA ALA A 31 44.32 -11.40 -32.52
C ALA A 31 44.87 -11.04 -31.13
N VAL A 32 44.81 -12.06 -30.24
CA VAL A 32 45.56 -12.25 -28.97
C VAL A 32 44.80 -11.81 -27.71
N SER A 33 44.62 -12.62 -26.67
CA SER A 33 44.79 -14.08 -26.47
C SER A 33 44.01 -14.48 -25.21
N VAL A 34 43.53 -15.72 -25.21
CA VAL A 34 43.03 -16.43 -24.04
C VAL A 34 44.22 -17.12 -23.36
N ALA A 35 44.36 -16.96 -22.04
CA ALA A 35 45.23 -17.79 -21.22
C ALA A 35 44.41 -18.41 -20.08
N VAL A 36 44.37 -19.74 -20.11
CA VAL A 36 43.90 -20.66 -19.06
C VAL A 36 45.00 -20.76 -17.99
N LEU A 37 44.64 -20.96 -16.71
CA LEU A 37 45.26 -21.89 -15.75
C LEU A 37 44.56 -21.82 -14.36
N SER A 38 44.45 -22.98 -13.71
CA SER A 38 44.09 -23.21 -12.29
C SER A 38 45.19 -24.08 -11.65
N PRO A 39 45.11 -24.56 -10.38
CA PRO A 39 44.80 -23.98 -9.07
C PRO A 39 45.96 -24.25 -8.05
N ALA A 40 45.69 -24.16 -6.72
CA ALA A 40 46.54 -24.49 -5.54
C ALA A 40 47.37 -23.31 -4.97
N SER A 41 47.58 -23.09 -3.65
CA SER A 41 47.21 -23.77 -2.40
C SER A 41 47.64 -22.91 -1.16
N ARG A 42 47.17 -23.32 0.04
CA ARG A 42 47.70 -23.07 1.41
C ARG A 42 47.36 -21.71 2.07
N SER A 43 46.55 -21.64 3.14
CA SER A 43 46.67 -22.16 4.54
C SER A 43 47.24 -21.12 5.51
N ARG A 44 46.46 -20.73 6.52
CA ARG A 44 46.77 -20.67 7.99
C ARG A 44 45.63 -19.96 8.73
N LEU A 45 44.87 -20.71 9.54
CA LEU A 45 44.88 -20.73 11.04
C LEU A 45 44.23 -19.46 11.65
N ALA A 46 43.01 -19.46 12.19
CA ALA A 46 42.42 -20.21 13.32
C ALA A 46 42.68 -19.59 14.71
N LEU A 47 41.57 -19.54 15.48
CA LEU A 47 41.43 -19.58 16.95
C LEU A 47 41.61 -18.29 17.79
N LEU A 48 40.52 -17.93 18.48
CA LEU A 48 40.34 -17.81 19.96
C LEU A 48 39.08 -16.92 20.20
N SER A 49 37.89 -17.44 20.56
CA SER A 49 37.44 -18.13 21.78
C SER A 49 37.40 -17.27 23.05
N ALA A 50 36.16 -17.11 23.57
CA ALA A 50 35.76 -16.97 24.98
C ALA A 50 36.04 -15.64 25.71
N ALA A 51 35.30 -15.18 26.74
CA ALA A 51 33.96 -15.43 27.29
C ALA A 51 33.77 -14.51 28.55
N PHE A 52 32.51 -14.36 29.02
CA PHE A 52 32.05 -13.92 30.38
C PHE A 52 32.10 -12.41 30.77
N PRO A 53 31.33 -11.92 31.80
CA PRO A 53 29.86 -11.85 31.93
C PRO A 53 29.31 -10.57 32.66
N LEU A 54 27.98 -10.55 32.90
CA LEU A 54 27.20 -9.66 33.79
C LEU A 54 27.77 -9.47 35.22
N VAL A 55 27.65 -8.26 35.81
CA VAL A 55 27.20 -7.99 37.21
C VAL A 55 26.57 -6.58 37.34
N VAL A 56 25.66 -6.49 38.30
CA VAL A 56 24.63 -5.52 38.71
C VAL A 56 25.13 -4.29 39.52
N ALA A 57 24.26 -3.25 39.57
CA ALA A 57 24.05 -2.21 40.60
C ALA A 57 24.75 -0.83 40.50
N GLY A 58 23.91 0.21 40.61
CA GLY A 58 24.10 1.23 41.65
C GLY A 58 24.44 2.66 41.23
N SER A 59 23.40 3.52 41.20
CA SER A 59 23.39 4.92 41.69
C SER A 59 24.27 6.01 41.05
N CYS A 60 23.60 7.13 40.75
CA CYS A 60 24.06 8.54 40.73
C CYS A 60 25.47 8.86 40.18
N ASP A 61 25.55 9.61 39.07
CA ASP A 61 25.87 11.04 39.14
C ASP A 61 25.68 11.78 37.79
N ARG A 62 25.21 13.02 37.87
CA ARG A 62 25.12 13.98 36.76
C ARG A 62 26.48 14.68 36.64
N ARG A 63 27.28 14.31 35.65
CA ARG A 63 28.17 15.19 34.84
C ARG A 63 29.13 14.33 34.02
N CYS A 64 29.55 14.87 32.87
CA CYS A 64 30.56 14.35 31.95
C CYS A 64 30.09 13.32 30.92
N TYR A 65 29.46 13.80 29.83
CA TYR A 65 29.81 13.36 28.46
C TYR A 65 29.53 14.46 27.43
N ARG A 66 30.19 15.62 27.60
CA ARG A 66 30.46 16.57 26.50
C ARG A 66 31.84 16.25 25.95
N ARG A 67 31.92 15.30 25.01
CA ARG A 67 33.00 15.10 24.00
C ARG A 67 32.81 13.73 23.38
N GLY A 68 32.42 13.68 22.10
CA GLY A 68 32.41 12.41 21.37
C GLY A 68 31.49 12.29 20.16
N VAL A 69 31.33 13.31 19.31
CA VAL A 69 30.95 13.09 17.89
C VAL A 69 31.53 14.22 17.02
N ARG A 70 32.83 14.10 16.70
CA ARG A 70 33.46 14.76 15.54
C ARG A 70 34.62 13.88 15.09
N ALA A 71 34.33 12.88 14.28
CA ALA A 71 35.32 12.18 13.45
C ALA A 71 34.59 11.28 12.44
N ALA A 72 34.52 11.71 11.18
CA ALA A 72 34.59 10.89 9.96
C ALA A 72 34.11 11.73 8.75
N ALA A 73 34.93 12.69 8.33
CA ALA A 73 34.83 13.32 7.01
C ALA A 73 36.24 13.74 6.57
N LEU A 74 36.93 12.82 5.91
CA LEU A 74 38.17 12.96 5.14
C LEU A 74 38.07 11.79 4.13
N VAL A 75 38.29 11.82 2.82
CA VAL A 75 39.10 12.63 1.86
C VAL A 75 38.65 12.10 0.47
N LEU A 76 38.42 12.89 -0.58
CA LEU A 76 39.42 13.47 -1.51
C LEU A 76 38.77 14.51 -2.43
N ASP A 77 39.28 15.74 -2.36
CA ASP A 77 39.30 16.69 -3.47
C ASP A 77 40.54 16.40 -4.34
N LEU A 78 40.37 16.44 -5.66
CA LEU A 78 41.45 16.73 -6.61
C LEU A 78 40.93 17.77 -7.60
N ASP A 79 41.59 18.92 -7.58
CA ASP A 79 41.32 20.13 -8.34
C ASP A 79 42.36 20.24 -9.47
N VAL A 80 41.93 20.50 -10.71
CA VAL A 80 42.78 20.98 -11.81
C VAL A 80 41.94 21.89 -12.75
N GLY A 81 42.14 23.20 -12.62
CA GLY A 81 42.68 24.07 -13.69
C GLY A 81 41.84 24.48 -14.91
N GLU A 82 41.36 25.74 -14.86
CA GLU A 82 41.36 26.80 -15.91
C GLU A 82 40.45 26.80 -17.18
N ARG A 83 39.34 27.57 -17.09
CA ARG A 83 38.95 28.83 -17.81
C ARG A 83 38.84 28.96 -19.38
N PRO A 84 38.10 29.96 -19.94
CA PRO A 84 36.88 29.74 -20.75
C PRO A 84 36.82 30.40 -22.15
N THR A 85 35.86 30.02 -23.02
CA THR A 85 35.30 30.90 -24.10
C THR A 85 33.91 30.48 -24.63
N HIS A 86 32.99 31.45 -24.58
CA HIS A 86 31.77 31.78 -25.37
C HIS A 86 30.83 30.77 -26.08
N ALA A 87 29.54 30.94 -25.72
CA ALA A 87 28.28 30.86 -26.52
C ALA A 87 27.82 29.46 -27.01
N ILE A 88 26.58 29.00 -26.82
CA ILE A 88 25.29 29.58 -27.26
C ILE A 88 24.15 29.07 -26.35
N SER A 89 23.21 29.97 -26.08
CA SER A 89 21.98 29.80 -25.30
C SER A 89 21.08 28.63 -25.77
N ARG A 90 20.80 27.68 -24.86
CA ARG A 90 19.54 26.91 -24.85
C ARG A 90 19.00 26.86 -23.43
N ARG A 91 17.84 27.48 -23.26
CA ARG A 91 17.05 27.63 -22.04
C ARG A 91 16.52 26.26 -21.62
N LEU A 92 17.30 25.50 -20.86
CA LEU A 92 16.81 24.39 -20.06
C LEU A 92 16.18 24.98 -18.79
N GLN A 93 14.85 24.95 -18.72
CA GLN A 93 14.13 25.10 -17.46
C GLN A 93 14.49 23.91 -16.57
N LEU A 94 15.58 24.06 -15.82
CA LEU A 94 15.86 23.29 -14.62
C LEU A 94 14.77 23.65 -13.61
N THR A 95 13.77 22.78 -13.49
CA THR A 95 12.87 22.80 -12.34
C THR A 95 13.73 22.67 -11.09
N SER A 96 13.72 23.72 -10.27
CA SER A 96 14.36 23.71 -8.97
C SER A 96 13.70 22.62 -8.16
N TRP A 97 14.41 21.51 -7.97
CA TRP A 97 14.11 20.58 -6.89
C TRP A 97 14.42 21.32 -5.60
N HIS A 98 13.44 22.08 -5.11
CA HIS A 98 13.46 22.60 -3.77
C HIS A 98 13.39 21.40 -2.85
N ARG A 99 14.57 21.08 -2.33
CA ARG A 99 14.80 20.31 -1.12
C ARG A 99 13.85 20.90 -0.07
N VAL A 100 12.69 20.27 0.10
CA VAL A 100 11.90 20.43 1.32
C VAL A 100 12.88 20.00 2.41
N GLN A 101 13.46 21.00 3.07
CA GLN A 101 14.18 20.80 4.31
C GLN A 101 13.15 20.11 5.20
N PHE A 102 13.35 18.83 5.48
CA PHE A 102 12.83 18.24 6.69
C PHE A 102 13.16 19.24 7.79
N SER A 103 12.15 19.90 8.33
CA SER A 103 12.31 20.61 9.59
C SER A 103 12.82 19.54 10.56
N GLU A 104 14.06 19.68 11.04
CA GLU A 104 14.43 19.05 12.30
C GLU A 104 13.34 19.47 13.30
N MET A 105 12.43 18.54 13.59
CA MET A 105 11.41 18.75 14.60
C MET A 105 12.14 19.08 15.90
N ALA A 106 11.64 20.06 16.64
CA ALA A 106 12.16 20.32 17.98
C ALA A 106 12.16 19.00 18.77
N ASN A 107 13.27 18.70 19.47
CA ASN A 107 13.45 17.52 20.33
C ASN A 107 12.34 17.48 21.42
N SER A 108 11.16 17.01 21.05
CA SER A 108 10.03 16.84 21.94
C SER A 108 10.29 15.64 22.83
N LYS A 109 9.80 15.67 24.08
CA LYS A 109 9.88 14.52 24.99
C LYS A 109 9.26 13.24 24.39
N TYR A 110 8.38 13.39 23.40
CA TYR A 110 7.70 12.29 22.72
C TYR A 110 8.46 11.73 21.51
N GLU A 111 9.62 12.28 21.12
CA GLU A 111 10.30 11.87 19.89
C GLU A 111 10.66 10.37 19.85
N TYR A 112 10.84 9.74 21.02
CA TYR A 112 11.13 8.33 21.15
C TYR A 112 10.07 7.42 20.48
N VAL A 113 8.81 7.86 20.33
CA VAL A 113 7.75 7.06 19.71
C VAL A 113 8.03 6.73 18.23
N LYS A 114 8.90 7.52 17.56
CA LYS A 114 9.37 7.24 16.20
C LYS A 114 10.21 5.96 16.12
N SER A 115 10.85 5.56 17.23
CA SER A 115 11.70 4.36 17.26
C SER A 115 10.92 3.05 17.09
N PHE A 116 9.59 3.08 17.28
CA PHE A 116 8.70 1.95 17.02
C PHE A 116 8.37 1.78 15.53
N GLU A 117 8.67 2.78 14.67
CA GLU A 117 8.47 2.63 13.23
C GLU A 117 9.44 1.57 12.67
N VAL A 118 8.90 0.43 12.25
CA VAL A 118 9.68 -0.65 11.63
C VAL A 118 10.05 -0.28 10.20
N GLN A 119 11.32 -0.49 9.83
CA GLN A 119 11.76 -0.39 8.44
C GLN A 119 11.33 -1.65 7.68
N ASP A 120 10.42 -1.50 6.73
CA ASP A 120 9.82 -2.58 5.95
C ASP A 120 10.36 -2.60 4.51
N VAL A 121 11.68 -2.46 4.39
CA VAL A 121 12.38 -2.39 3.12
C VAL A 121 12.45 -3.78 2.48
N ILE A 122 11.89 -3.91 1.29
CA ILE A 122 11.95 -5.15 0.50
C ILE A 122 13.37 -5.34 -0.01
N MET A 123 14.00 -6.44 0.42
CA MET A 123 15.38 -6.75 0.06
C MET A 123 15.53 -7.06 -1.44
N ARG A 124 16.75 -6.91 -1.94
CA ARG A 124 17.15 -7.41 -3.27
C ARG A 124 17.58 -8.87 -3.12
N PRO A 125 17.40 -9.74 -4.14
CA PRO A 125 17.05 -9.43 -5.53
C PRO A 125 15.55 -9.55 -5.89
N TYR A 126 14.64 -9.62 -4.91
CA TYR A 126 13.22 -9.85 -5.16
C TYR A 126 12.56 -8.82 -6.09
N THR A 127 11.73 -9.30 -6.99
CA THR A 127 10.79 -8.50 -7.76
C THR A 127 9.63 -8.11 -6.85
N ILE A 128 9.26 -6.83 -6.87
CA ILE A 128 8.12 -6.33 -6.08
C ILE A 128 6.87 -6.46 -6.94
N ILE A 129 5.89 -7.20 -6.44
CA ILE A 129 4.56 -7.28 -7.04
C ILE A 129 3.56 -6.73 -6.01
N ILE A 130 2.72 -5.80 -6.44
CA ILE A 130 1.60 -5.32 -5.64
C ILE A 130 0.33 -5.92 -6.20
N TYR A 131 -0.27 -6.82 -5.42
CA TYR A 131 -1.52 -7.47 -5.77
C TYR A 131 -2.68 -6.70 -5.14
N VAL A 132 -3.58 -6.16 -5.96
CA VAL A 132 -4.75 -5.37 -5.54
C VAL A 132 -6.01 -6.17 -5.85
N HIS A 133 -6.92 -6.29 -4.89
CA HIS A 133 -8.19 -6.98 -5.06
C HIS A 133 -9.34 -6.26 -4.36
N ALA A 134 -10.53 -6.32 -4.94
CA ALA A 134 -11.72 -5.67 -4.39
C ALA A 134 -12.20 -6.32 -3.08
N ARG A 135 -12.49 -5.49 -2.07
CA ARG A 135 -13.10 -5.93 -0.80
C ARG A 135 -14.62 -6.01 -0.96
N GLY A 136 -15.20 -7.16 -0.63
CA GLY A 136 -16.65 -7.34 -0.68
C GLY A 136 -17.23 -7.30 -2.10
N PHE A 137 -16.45 -7.71 -3.11
CA PHE A 137 -16.84 -7.61 -4.53
C PHE A 137 -18.15 -8.32 -4.87
N CYS A 138 -18.47 -9.44 -4.21
CA CYS A 138 -19.74 -10.14 -4.42
C CYS A 138 -20.93 -9.20 -4.13
N ARG A 139 -21.00 -8.64 -2.93
CA ARG A 139 -22.03 -7.66 -2.54
C ARG A 139 -21.99 -6.42 -3.43
N PHE A 140 -20.80 -5.93 -3.79
CA PHE A 140 -20.66 -4.77 -4.67
C PHE A 140 -21.28 -5.01 -6.03
N SER A 141 -20.99 -6.16 -6.62
CA SER A 141 -21.51 -6.56 -7.93
C SER A 141 -23.02 -6.81 -7.92
N GLU A 142 -23.58 -7.30 -6.80
CA GLU A 142 -25.02 -7.50 -6.63
C GLU A 142 -25.74 -6.15 -6.52
N VAL A 143 -25.25 -5.27 -5.63
CA VAL A 143 -25.84 -3.94 -5.37
C VAL A 143 -25.82 -3.04 -6.62
N HIS A 144 -24.80 -3.19 -7.47
CA HIS A 144 -24.65 -2.44 -8.72
C HIS A 144 -25.07 -3.24 -9.95
N GLU A 145 -25.70 -4.41 -9.78
CA GLU A 145 -26.31 -5.22 -10.85
C GLU A 145 -25.34 -5.49 -12.01
N PHE A 146 -24.14 -5.97 -11.70
CA PHE A 146 -23.16 -6.36 -12.70
C PHE A 146 -23.61 -7.63 -13.42
N GLU A 147 -23.34 -7.69 -14.72
CA GLU A 147 -23.62 -8.87 -15.53
C GLU A 147 -22.86 -10.10 -15.02
N LYS A 148 -23.52 -11.26 -15.08
CA LYS A 148 -22.99 -12.54 -14.58
C LYS A 148 -22.89 -13.56 -15.71
N PRO A 149 -21.79 -14.33 -15.77
CA PRO A 149 -20.67 -14.39 -14.82
C PRO A 149 -19.71 -13.20 -14.89
N ASN A 150 -19.69 -12.49 -16.03
CA ASN A 150 -18.73 -11.42 -16.29
C ASN A 150 -19.44 -10.16 -16.77
N ASP A 151 -18.89 -9.00 -16.39
CA ASP A 151 -19.33 -7.68 -16.83
C ASP A 151 -18.16 -6.96 -17.53
N VAL A 152 -18.33 -6.68 -18.81
CA VAL A 152 -17.29 -6.05 -19.66
C VAL A 152 -16.91 -4.68 -19.11
N LYS A 153 -17.90 -3.86 -18.74
CA LYS A 153 -17.66 -2.49 -18.26
C LYS A 153 -16.96 -2.47 -16.91
N ALA A 154 -17.28 -3.43 -16.05
CA ALA A 154 -16.59 -3.59 -14.77
C ALA A 154 -15.11 -3.93 -14.98
N LEU A 155 -14.80 -4.82 -15.92
CA LEU A 155 -13.43 -5.19 -16.25
C LEU A 155 -12.69 -4.03 -16.94
N GLU A 156 -13.34 -3.31 -17.86
CA GLU A 156 -12.80 -2.08 -18.46
C GLU A 156 -12.48 -1.02 -17.40
N LEU A 157 -13.34 -0.83 -16.40
CA LEU A 157 -13.07 0.09 -15.29
C LEU A 157 -11.81 -0.31 -14.52
N MET A 158 -11.65 -1.59 -14.20
CA MET A 158 -10.45 -2.10 -13.51
C MET A 158 -9.18 -1.87 -14.36
N ASN A 159 -9.24 -2.13 -15.67
CA ASN A 159 -8.13 -1.90 -16.59
C ASN A 159 -7.76 -0.41 -16.67
N GLU A 160 -8.75 0.46 -16.77
CA GLU A 160 -8.56 1.91 -16.79
C GLU A 160 -7.94 2.44 -15.49
N CYS A 161 -8.25 1.83 -14.34
CA CYS A 161 -7.60 2.13 -13.07
C CYS A 161 -6.14 1.68 -13.08
N ALA A 162 -5.86 0.48 -13.61
CA ALA A 162 -4.51 -0.02 -13.74
C ALA A 162 -3.64 0.83 -14.69
N ILE A 163 -4.21 1.34 -15.79
CA ILE A 163 -3.53 2.29 -16.68
C ILE A 163 -3.16 3.56 -15.91
N ALA A 164 -4.09 4.16 -15.14
CA ALA A 164 -3.81 5.36 -14.35
C ALA A 164 -2.67 5.14 -13.34
N VAL A 165 -2.62 3.97 -12.70
CA VAL A 165 -1.51 3.59 -11.82
C VAL A 165 -0.19 3.51 -12.57
N MET A 166 -0.18 2.86 -13.74
CA MET A 166 1.03 2.69 -14.53
C MET A 166 1.51 4.01 -15.19
N GLU A 167 0.60 4.93 -15.49
CA GLU A 167 0.88 6.30 -15.92
C GLU A 167 1.60 7.10 -14.85
N GLN A 168 1.04 7.10 -13.63
CA GLN A 168 1.59 7.84 -12.50
C GLN A 168 2.92 7.24 -12.02
N PHE A 169 3.09 5.92 -12.12
CA PHE A 169 4.27 5.22 -11.62
C PHE A 169 5.04 4.51 -12.75
N PRO A 170 6.04 5.20 -13.35
CA PRO A 170 6.88 4.65 -14.42
C PRO A 170 7.55 3.32 -14.10
N ASP A 171 7.88 3.07 -12.83
CA ASP A 171 8.56 1.87 -12.35
C ASP A 171 7.72 0.59 -12.43
N VAL A 172 6.38 0.70 -12.56
CA VAL A 172 5.49 -0.43 -12.81
C VAL A 172 5.55 -0.79 -14.29
N ILE A 173 6.17 -1.93 -14.63
CA ILE A 173 6.45 -2.29 -16.03
C ILE A 173 5.32 -3.09 -16.68
N PHE A 174 4.51 -3.77 -15.86
CA PHE A 174 3.46 -4.67 -16.33
C PHE A 174 2.33 -4.72 -15.30
N SER A 175 1.09 -4.79 -15.79
CA SER A 175 -0.06 -5.16 -14.98
C SER A 175 -0.80 -6.35 -15.58
N TYR A 176 -1.22 -7.28 -14.73
CA TYR A 176 -2.12 -8.37 -15.09
C TYR A 176 -3.40 -8.25 -14.27
N GLY A 177 -4.53 -8.14 -14.95
CA GLY A 177 -5.86 -8.06 -14.36
C GLY A 177 -6.72 -9.26 -14.69
N CYS A 178 -7.50 -9.73 -13.72
CA CYS A 178 -8.59 -10.68 -13.97
C CYS A 178 -9.71 -10.43 -12.96
N ALA A 179 -10.95 -10.39 -13.45
CA ALA A 179 -12.14 -10.07 -12.65
C ALA A 179 -11.95 -8.78 -11.80
N GLY A 180 -12.01 -8.91 -10.48
CA GLY A 180 -11.88 -7.80 -9.51
C GLY A 180 -10.46 -7.58 -8.98
N GLU A 181 -9.44 -8.06 -9.69
CA GLU A 181 -8.07 -8.19 -9.17
C GLU A 181 -7.02 -7.72 -10.20
N HIS A 182 -5.95 -7.08 -9.72
CA HIS A 182 -4.80 -6.64 -10.54
C HIS A 182 -3.47 -6.88 -9.82
N SER A 183 -2.51 -7.45 -10.53
CA SER A 183 -1.11 -7.52 -10.13
C SER A 183 -0.30 -6.42 -10.83
N PHE A 184 0.45 -5.62 -10.07
CA PHE A 184 1.35 -4.60 -10.58
C PHE A 184 2.80 -5.01 -10.36
N ILE A 185 3.54 -5.22 -11.44
CA ILE A 185 4.91 -5.74 -11.41
C ILE A 185 5.89 -4.59 -11.58
N PHE A 186 6.75 -4.40 -10.60
CA PHE A 186 7.79 -3.38 -10.62
C PHE A 186 9.08 -3.88 -11.28
N GLN A 187 9.82 -2.97 -11.91
CA GLN A 187 11.17 -3.28 -12.38
C GLN A 187 12.05 -3.80 -11.23
N LYS A 188 12.80 -4.89 -11.44
CA LYS A 188 13.60 -5.55 -10.38
C LYS A 188 14.62 -4.61 -9.72
N LYS A 189 15.16 -3.65 -10.47
CA LYS A 189 16.15 -2.66 -10.01
C LYS A 189 15.55 -1.43 -9.33
N THR A 190 14.23 -1.36 -9.17
CA THR A 190 13.54 -0.17 -8.65
C THR A 190 14.13 0.30 -7.31
N LYS A 191 14.19 1.63 -7.15
CA LYS A 191 14.46 2.32 -5.88
C LYS A 191 13.22 3.11 -5.40
N PHE A 192 12.06 2.90 -6.03
CA PHE A 192 10.82 3.58 -5.76
C PHE A 192 10.50 3.54 -4.26
N TYR A 193 10.29 4.71 -3.67
CA TYR A 193 10.13 4.90 -2.21
C TYR A 193 11.12 4.13 -1.31
N LYS A 194 12.37 3.97 -1.75
CA LYS A 194 13.40 3.19 -1.05
C LYS A 194 12.97 1.74 -0.79
N ARG A 195 12.07 1.19 -1.62
CA ARG A 195 11.51 -0.17 -1.52
C ARG A 195 10.75 -0.45 -0.21
N ARG A 196 10.20 0.57 0.44
CA ARG A 196 9.34 0.39 1.64
C ARG A 196 7.99 -0.20 1.26
N SER A 197 7.68 -1.38 1.79
CA SER A 197 6.53 -2.19 1.38
C SER A 197 5.18 -1.50 1.59
N SER A 198 4.99 -0.89 2.77
CA SER A 198 3.81 -0.14 3.20
C SER A 198 3.57 1.07 2.32
N LYS A 199 4.60 1.90 2.08
CA LYS A 199 4.52 3.09 1.22
C LYS A 199 4.13 2.71 -0.20
N ILE A 200 4.71 1.64 -0.76
CA ILE A 200 4.43 1.24 -2.15
C ILE A 200 3.01 0.69 -2.28
N SER A 201 2.62 -0.27 -1.43
CA SER A 201 1.28 -0.89 -1.50
C SER A 201 0.16 0.12 -1.28
N SER A 202 0.27 0.98 -0.26
CA SER A 202 -0.75 1.99 0.06
C SER A 202 -0.91 3.04 -1.04
N VAL A 203 0.17 3.53 -1.64
CA VAL A 203 0.09 4.50 -2.75
C VAL A 203 -0.56 3.88 -3.99
N ILE A 204 -0.22 2.63 -4.33
CA ILE A 204 -0.78 1.94 -5.48
C ILE A 204 -2.28 1.71 -5.30
N VAL A 205 -2.70 1.14 -4.16
CA VAL A 205 -4.13 0.87 -3.90
C VAL A 205 -4.94 2.15 -3.76
N SER A 206 -4.36 3.20 -3.16
CA SER A 206 -5.02 4.49 -3.04
C SER A 206 -5.28 5.10 -4.41
N LEU A 207 -4.26 5.19 -5.27
CA LEU A 207 -4.45 5.76 -6.60
C LEU A 207 -5.41 4.91 -7.45
N PHE A 208 -5.32 3.58 -7.34
CA PHE A 208 -6.28 2.68 -7.98
C PHE A 208 -7.72 2.98 -7.53
N THR A 209 -7.92 3.19 -6.22
CA THR A 209 -9.22 3.53 -5.66
C THR A 209 -9.73 4.89 -6.16
N SER A 210 -8.87 5.91 -6.22
CA SER A 210 -9.25 7.23 -6.75
C SER A 210 -9.64 7.18 -8.21
N ALA A 211 -8.87 6.43 -9.02
CA ALA A 211 -9.18 6.22 -10.42
C ALA A 211 -10.52 5.48 -10.59
N TYR A 212 -10.83 4.51 -9.73
CA TYR A 212 -12.07 3.75 -9.77
C TYR A 212 -13.29 4.66 -9.57
N VAL A 213 -13.26 5.50 -8.53
CA VAL A 213 -14.36 6.44 -8.26
C VAL A 213 -14.47 7.50 -9.36
N SER A 214 -13.34 8.06 -9.80
CA SER A 214 -13.30 9.09 -10.84
C SER A 214 -13.84 8.60 -12.18
N LYS A 215 -13.47 7.39 -12.60
CA LYS A 215 -13.85 6.83 -13.91
C LYS A 215 -15.20 6.12 -13.91
N TRP A 216 -15.81 5.89 -12.73
CA TRP A 216 -17.10 5.21 -12.61
C TRP A 216 -18.18 5.81 -13.51
N ARG A 217 -18.41 7.14 -13.42
CA ARG A 217 -19.49 7.82 -14.14
C ARG A 217 -19.34 7.75 -15.66
N ALA A 218 -18.09 7.68 -16.15
CA ALA A 218 -17.82 7.57 -17.59
C ALA A 218 -18.25 6.21 -18.17
N LEU A 219 -18.04 5.11 -17.42
CA LEU A 219 -18.39 3.76 -17.85
C LEU A 219 -19.81 3.34 -17.44
N PHE A 220 -20.30 3.88 -16.32
CA PHE A 220 -21.62 3.60 -15.77
C PHE A 220 -22.47 4.89 -15.63
N PRO A 221 -22.82 5.57 -16.74
CA PRO A 221 -23.53 6.86 -16.69
C PRO A 221 -24.93 6.77 -16.06
N GLN A 222 -25.54 5.58 -16.05
CA GLN A 222 -26.87 5.34 -15.50
C GLN A 222 -26.86 4.66 -14.11
N LYS A 223 -25.70 4.25 -13.59
CA LYS A 223 -25.61 3.61 -12.27
C LYS A 223 -24.91 4.54 -11.31
N GLU A 224 -25.60 4.93 -10.25
CA GLU A 224 -24.97 5.63 -9.14
C GLU A 224 -24.05 4.70 -8.35
N LEU A 225 -22.91 5.21 -7.89
CA LEU A 225 -22.02 4.48 -7.00
C LEU A 225 -22.60 4.53 -5.58
N LYS A 226 -23.39 3.51 -5.23
CA LYS A 226 -24.27 3.51 -4.04
C LYS A 226 -23.51 3.55 -2.71
N TYR A 227 -22.30 3.00 -2.67
CA TYR A 227 -21.46 3.02 -1.47
C TYR A 227 -19.98 3.02 -1.83
N VAL A 228 -19.15 3.36 -0.84
CA VAL A 228 -17.71 3.51 -0.98
C VAL A 228 -17.06 2.19 -1.46
N PRO A 229 -16.45 2.16 -2.67
CA PRO A 229 -15.66 1.01 -3.07
C PRO A 229 -14.41 0.92 -2.18
N SER A 230 -13.98 -0.31 -1.91
CA SER A 230 -12.80 -0.58 -1.10
C SER A 230 -11.98 -1.70 -1.74
N PHE A 231 -10.67 -1.55 -1.68
CA PHE A 231 -9.68 -2.46 -2.21
C PHE A 231 -8.66 -2.80 -1.13
N ARG A 232 -8.11 -4.01 -1.20
CA ARG A 232 -6.97 -4.43 -0.41
C ARG A 232 -5.78 -4.62 -1.31
N ALA A 233 -4.59 -4.52 -0.72
CA ALA A 233 -3.34 -4.74 -1.41
C ALA A 233 -2.41 -5.62 -0.58
N GLN A 234 -1.79 -6.58 -1.27
CA GLN A 234 -0.76 -7.45 -0.75
C GLN A 234 0.56 -7.18 -1.46
N VAL A 235 1.65 -7.21 -0.69
CA VAL A 235 3.00 -7.09 -1.21
C VAL A 235 3.56 -8.49 -1.38
N ILE A 236 3.90 -8.85 -2.62
CA ILE A 236 4.46 -10.14 -2.96
C ILE A 236 5.92 -9.95 -3.36
N CYS A 237 6.82 -10.54 -2.57
CA CYS A 237 8.26 -10.55 -2.80
C CYS A 237 8.60 -11.75 -3.67
N CYS A 238 8.57 -11.56 -4.99
CA CYS A 238 8.65 -12.64 -5.95
C CYS A 238 10.09 -12.89 -6.41
N ASP A 239 10.55 -14.13 -6.27
CA ASP A 239 11.80 -14.65 -6.83
C ASP A 239 11.59 -15.23 -8.24
N ASP A 240 10.51 -15.96 -8.46
CA ASP A 240 10.12 -16.57 -9.73
C ASP A 240 8.89 -15.91 -10.36
N LEU A 241 9.15 -14.86 -11.15
CA LEU A 241 8.11 -14.10 -11.84
C LEU A 241 7.30 -14.95 -12.81
N GLN A 242 7.94 -15.92 -13.46
CA GLN A 242 7.30 -16.77 -14.46
C GLN A 242 6.25 -17.67 -13.79
N ALA A 243 6.59 -18.26 -12.64
CA ALA A 243 5.69 -19.08 -11.85
C ALA A 243 4.51 -18.25 -11.29
N TYR A 244 4.77 -17.06 -10.76
CA TYR A 244 3.71 -16.19 -10.25
C TYR A 244 2.66 -15.86 -11.32
N ILE A 245 3.11 -15.48 -12.51
CA ILE A 245 2.22 -15.07 -13.60
C ILE A 245 1.44 -16.27 -14.16
N LEU A 246 2.07 -17.44 -14.24
CA LEU A 246 1.39 -18.68 -14.60
C LEU A 246 0.29 -19.02 -13.60
N TRP A 247 0.58 -18.94 -12.29
CA TRP A 247 -0.40 -19.17 -11.23
C TRP A 247 -1.61 -18.25 -11.39
N ARG A 248 -1.38 -16.94 -11.52
CA ARG A 248 -2.47 -15.96 -11.67
C ARG A 248 -3.32 -16.17 -12.92
N GLN A 249 -2.70 -16.58 -14.03
CA GLN A 249 -3.44 -16.89 -15.25
C GLN A 249 -4.25 -18.19 -15.17
N ASP A 250 -3.72 -19.23 -14.52
CA ASP A 250 -4.46 -20.48 -14.32
C ASP A 250 -5.61 -20.32 -13.33
N GLU A 251 -5.46 -19.50 -12.27
CA GLU A 251 -6.55 -19.12 -11.36
C GLU A 251 -7.65 -18.37 -12.10
N CYS A 252 -7.28 -17.36 -12.89
CA CYS A 252 -8.23 -16.60 -13.70
C CYS A 252 -9.08 -17.52 -14.59
N HIS A 253 -8.42 -18.41 -15.33
CA HIS A 253 -9.10 -19.36 -16.20
C HIS A 253 -9.99 -20.34 -15.41
N THR A 254 -9.47 -20.91 -14.33
CA THR A 254 -10.19 -21.93 -13.54
C THR A 254 -11.43 -21.34 -12.87
N ASN A 255 -11.31 -20.12 -12.34
CA ASN A 255 -12.42 -19.41 -11.74
C ASN A 255 -13.47 -19.04 -12.79
N ASN A 256 -13.06 -18.51 -13.95
CA ASN A 256 -14.00 -18.12 -14.99
C ASN A 256 -14.76 -19.31 -15.60
N VAL A 257 -14.10 -20.46 -15.82
CA VAL A 257 -14.78 -21.71 -16.24
C VAL A 257 -15.83 -22.10 -15.20
N TYR A 258 -15.45 -22.11 -13.92
CA TYR A 258 -16.36 -22.47 -12.84
C TYR A 258 -17.55 -21.50 -12.75
N ASP A 259 -17.32 -20.19 -12.77
CA ASP A 259 -18.35 -19.17 -12.68
C ASP A 259 -19.28 -19.22 -13.90
N THR A 260 -18.75 -19.51 -15.08
CA THR A 260 -19.57 -19.71 -16.29
C THR A 260 -20.51 -20.90 -16.11
N CYS A 261 -20.03 -22.05 -15.66
CA CYS A 261 -20.89 -23.19 -15.36
C CYS A 261 -21.94 -22.86 -14.30
N LEU A 262 -21.52 -22.21 -13.21
CA LEU A 262 -22.36 -21.87 -12.07
C LEU A 262 -23.51 -20.97 -12.51
N TRP A 263 -23.22 -19.90 -13.25
CA TRP A 263 -24.23 -18.96 -13.67
C TRP A 263 -25.12 -19.49 -14.80
N GLN A 264 -24.64 -20.39 -15.65
CA GLN A 264 -25.53 -21.07 -16.62
C GLN A 264 -26.52 -22.01 -15.94
N LEU A 265 -26.10 -22.72 -14.88
CA LEU A 265 -27.00 -23.52 -14.05
C LEU A 265 -28.05 -22.67 -13.33
N ILE A 266 -27.64 -21.51 -12.81
CA ILE A 266 -28.58 -20.57 -12.17
C ILE A 266 -29.57 -20.02 -13.22
N LYS A 267 -29.09 -19.66 -14.41
CA LYS A 267 -29.94 -19.19 -15.52
C LYS A 267 -30.90 -20.27 -16.03
N SER A 268 -30.56 -21.56 -15.89
CA SER A 268 -31.46 -22.67 -16.22
C SER A 268 -32.46 -23.02 -15.11
N GLY A 269 -32.51 -22.21 -14.03
CA GLY A 269 -33.52 -22.31 -12.97
C GLY A 269 -33.07 -23.05 -11.71
N LYS A 270 -31.80 -23.48 -11.62
CA LYS A 270 -31.29 -24.06 -10.36
C LYS A 270 -31.04 -22.98 -9.31
N SER A 271 -31.21 -23.35 -8.05
CA SER A 271 -30.70 -22.54 -6.94
C SER A 271 -29.17 -22.49 -6.93
N LYS A 272 -28.59 -21.51 -6.24
CA LYS A 272 -27.14 -21.35 -6.11
C LYS A 272 -26.52 -22.57 -5.42
N GLU A 273 -27.20 -23.13 -4.43
CA GLU A 273 -26.78 -24.28 -3.64
C GLU A 273 -26.76 -25.55 -4.49
N GLU A 274 -27.82 -25.78 -5.28
CA GLU A 274 -27.90 -26.91 -6.22
C GLU A 274 -26.85 -26.81 -7.33
N ALA A 275 -26.62 -25.61 -7.86
CA ALA A 275 -25.60 -25.37 -8.87
C ALA A 275 -24.20 -25.65 -8.32
N GLN A 276 -23.89 -25.16 -7.12
CA GLN A 276 -22.63 -25.45 -6.42
C GLN A 276 -22.45 -26.93 -6.10
N ALA A 277 -23.53 -27.62 -5.68
CA ALA A 277 -23.51 -29.06 -5.43
C ALA A 277 -23.22 -29.84 -6.72
N THR A 278 -23.80 -29.44 -7.85
CA THR A 278 -23.58 -30.06 -9.16
C THR A 278 -22.11 -29.94 -9.60
N LEU A 279 -21.47 -28.80 -9.32
CA LEU A 279 -20.09 -28.54 -9.74
C LEU A 279 -19.04 -29.03 -8.72
N ARG A 280 -19.46 -29.48 -7.55
CA ARG A 280 -18.54 -29.88 -6.46
C ARG A 280 -17.70 -31.09 -6.88
N GLY A 281 -16.38 -30.99 -6.70
CA GLY A 281 -15.44 -32.07 -7.02
C GLY A 281 -15.13 -32.27 -8.51
N SER A 282 -15.78 -31.52 -9.41
CA SER A 282 -15.51 -31.60 -10.85
C SER A 282 -14.17 -30.97 -11.24
N LEU A 283 -13.45 -31.61 -12.14
CA LEU A 283 -12.21 -31.11 -12.71
C LEU A 283 -12.50 -30.05 -13.78
N LYS A 284 -11.46 -29.29 -14.14
CA LYS A 284 -11.51 -28.27 -15.20
C LYS A 284 -11.97 -28.83 -16.55
N GLN A 285 -11.57 -30.06 -16.89
CA GLN A 285 -12.00 -30.73 -18.13
C GLN A 285 -13.48 -31.08 -18.09
N ASP A 286 -13.95 -31.63 -16.96
CA ASP A 286 -15.37 -31.97 -16.76
C ASP A 286 -16.27 -30.75 -16.90
N LYS A 287 -15.84 -29.59 -16.36
CA LYS A 287 -16.58 -28.32 -16.47
C LYS A 287 -16.67 -27.81 -17.91
N ASN A 288 -15.58 -27.93 -18.68
CA ASN A 288 -15.60 -27.55 -20.09
C ASN A 288 -16.52 -28.46 -20.91
N GLU A 289 -16.44 -29.77 -20.68
CA GLU A 289 -17.33 -30.74 -21.33
C GLU A 289 -18.79 -30.49 -20.94
N PHE A 290 -19.04 -30.17 -19.66
CA PHE A 290 -20.36 -29.82 -19.15
C PHE A 290 -20.96 -28.58 -19.84
N LEU A 291 -20.16 -27.51 -20.05
CA LEU A 291 -20.62 -26.33 -20.79
C LEU A 291 -21.03 -26.68 -22.22
N TYR A 292 -20.26 -27.55 -22.87
CA TYR A 292 -20.55 -27.97 -24.23
C TYR A 292 -21.78 -28.88 -24.29
N GLN A 293 -21.85 -29.93 -23.47
CA GLN A 293 -22.94 -30.91 -23.50
C GLN A 293 -24.28 -30.34 -23.02
N CYS A 294 -24.28 -29.56 -21.93
CA CYS A 294 -25.53 -29.09 -21.33
C CYS A 294 -26.03 -27.76 -21.90
N PHE A 295 -25.12 -26.91 -22.40
CA PHE A 295 -25.47 -25.56 -22.85
C PHE A 295 -25.03 -25.25 -24.28
N ASN A 296 -24.35 -26.18 -24.96
CA ASN A 296 -23.78 -25.98 -26.30
C ASN A 296 -22.84 -24.76 -26.36
N ILE A 297 -22.08 -24.51 -25.29
CA ILE A 297 -21.10 -23.43 -25.19
C ILE A 297 -19.69 -24.00 -25.31
N ASN A 298 -18.98 -23.59 -26.37
CA ASN A 298 -17.55 -23.81 -26.52
C ASN A 298 -16.77 -22.70 -25.81
N TYR A 299 -16.27 -22.98 -24.60
CA TYR A 299 -15.57 -22.00 -23.76
C TYR A 299 -14.44 -21.24 -24.48
N LYS A 300 -13.70 -21.89 -25.40
CA LYS A 300 -12.58 -21.24 -26.09
C LYS A 300 -13.01 -20.31 -27.22
N GLN A 301 -14.18 -20.55 -27.81
CA GLN A 301 -14.65 -19.81 -28.99
C GLN A 301 -15.71 -18.78 -28.61
N ASP A 302 -16.58 -19.11 -27.66
CA ASP A 302 -17.77 -18.32 -27.34
C ASP A 302 -17.53 -17.32 -26.20
N ILE A 303 -16.51 -17.54 -25.36
CA ILE A 303 -16.18 -16.64 -24.25
C ILE A 303 -15.04 -15.70 -24.67
N PRO A 304 -15.22 -14.37 -24.53
CA PRO A 304 -14.17 -13.41 -24.84
C PRO A 304 -12.84 -13.69 -24.14
N GLU A 305 -11.72 -13.51 -24.88
CA GLU A 305 -10.38 -13.84 -24.38
C GLU A 305 -10.01 -13.12 -23.08
N MET A 306 -10.54 -11.91 -22.86
CA MET A 306 -10.30 -11.13 -21.63
C MET A 306 -10.83 -11.83 -20.38
N PHE A 307 -11.89 -12.63 -20.49
CA PHE A 307 -12.42 -13.43 -19.38
C PHE A 307 -11.70 -14.77 -19.25
N CYS A 308 -11.27 -15.34 -20.39
CA CYS A 308 -10.57 -16.63 -20.42
C CYS A 308 -9.14 -16.56 -19.89
N HIS A 309 -8.44 -15.45 -20.15
CA HIS A 309 -7.01 -15.31 -19.94
C HIS A 309 -6.62 -14.10 -19.08
N GLY A 310 -7.58 -13.21 -18.77
CA GLY A 310 -7.32 -11.93 -18.15
C GLY A 310 -6.75 -10.91 -19.13
N THR A 311 -6.47 -9.72 -18.61
CA THR A 311 -5.98 -8.57 -19.36
C THR A 311 -4.55 -8.23 -18.94
N CYS A 312 -3.66 -8.09 -19.92
CA CYS A 312 -2.30 -7.63 -19.72
C CYS A 312 -2.17 -6.18 -20.18
N ILE A 313 -1.53 -5.34 -19.36
CA ILE A 313 -1.28 -3.94 -19.68
C ILE A 313 0.23 -3.72 -19.69
N LEU A 314 0.72 -3.28 -20.85
CA LEU A 314 2.14 -3.15 -21.17
C LEU A 314 2.48 -1.70 -21.53
N LYS A 315 3.71 -1.27 -21.23
CA LYS A 315 4.24 0.04 -21.63
C LYS A 315 4.97 -0.07 -22.95
N THR A 316 4.43 0.57 -24.00
CA THR A 316 5.08 0.62 -25.30
C THR A 316 5.59 2.04 -25.60
N LYS A 317 6.82 2.13 -26.11
CA LYS A 317 7.36 3.39 -26.64
C LYS A 317 6.76 3.63 -28.02
N VAL A 318 6.13 4.78 -28.21
CA VAL A 318 5.57 5.19 -29.49
C VAL A 318 6.25 6.49 -29.89
N GLU A 319 6.89 6.49 -31.06
CA GLU A 319 7.40 7.72 -31.65
C GLU A 319 6.25 8.45 -32.35
N TYR A 320 6.09 9.74 -32.04
CA TYR A 320 5.19 10.62 -32.77
C TYR A 320 5.92 11.92 -33.10
N ILE A 321 5.47 12.58 -34.16
CA ILE A 321 5.98 13.88 -34.57
C ILE A 321 5.03 14.92 -33.99
N ASP A 322 5.54 15.83 -33.17
CA ASP A 322 4.73 16.92 -32.63
C ASP A 322 4.46 18.01 -33.68
N ASP A 323 3.61 18.99 -33.34
CA ASP A 323 3.27 20.12 -34.22
C ASP A 323 4.48 20.99 -34.58
N SER A 324 5.61 20.83 -33.86
CA SER A 324 6.90 21.47 -34.18
C SER A 324 7.82 20.61 -35.05
N HIS A 325 7.31 19.51 -35.61
CA HIS A 325 8.03 18.55 -36.45
C HIS A 325 9.24 17.90 -35.75
N VAL A 326 9.20 17.83 -34.42
CA VAL A 326 10.21 17.14 -33.62
C VAL A 326 9.71 15.72 -33.32
N LYS A 327 10.53 14.72 -33.64
CA LYS A 327 10.29 13.33 -33.20
C LYS A 327 10.37 13.27 -31.67
N ARG A 328 9.23 13.05 -31.02
CA ARG A 328 9.13 12.79 -29.59
C ARG A 328 8.75 11.34 -29.35
N CYS A 329 9.31 10.77 -28.29
CA CYS A 329 8.94 9.43 -27.84
C CYS A 329 7.87 9.56 -26.74
N GLY A 330 6.63 9.25 -27.09
CA GLY A 330 5.52 9.07 -26.15
C GLY A 330 5.49 7.67 -25.58
N ARG A 331 4.77 7.48 -24.49
CA ARG A 331 4.43 6.16 -23.96
C ARG A 331 2.95 5.92 -24.23
N LYS A 332 2.61 4.82 -24.89
CA LYS A 332 1.23 4.32 -24.96
C LYS A 332 1.13 3.04 -24.17
N PHE A 333 -0.05 2.82 -23.59
CA PHE A 333 -0.38 1.57 -22.93
C PHE A 333 -1.03 0.65 -23.95
N LEU A 334 -0.52 -0.58 -24.02
CA LEU A 334 -1.09 -1.62 -24.86
C LEU A 334 -1.79 -2.62 -23.96
N THR A 335 -3.09 -2.78 -24.21
CA THR A 335 -3.91 -3.82 -23.60
C THR A 335 -3.85 -5.05 -24.49
N VAL A 336 -3.39 -6.18 -23.95
CA VAL A 336 -3.22 -7.44 -24.68
C VAL A 336 -3.91 -8.56 -23.91
N ASN A 337 -4.61 -9.42 -24.63
CA ASN A 337 -5.06 -10.71 -24.13
C ASN A 337 -4.17 -11.78 -24.77
N SER A 338 -3.65 -12.70 -23.96
CA SER A 338 -2.75 -13.75 -24.45
C SER A 338 -2.96 -15.02 -23.66
N ALA A 339 -3.07 -16.14 -24.38
CA ALA A 339 -3.33 -17.44 -23.78
C ALA A 339 -2.17 -17.98 -22.92
N ASN A 340 -0.94 -17.48 -23.10
CA ASN A 340 0.21 -17.92 -22.33
C ASN A 340 1.20 -16.77 -22.07
N ILE A 341 0.96 -16.05 -20.98
CA ILE A 341 1.81 -14.94 -20.55
C ILE A 341 3.01 -15.39 -19.72
N ALA A 342 3.08 -16.67 -19.34
CA ALA A 342 4.27 -17.27 -18.74
C ALA A 342 5.33 -17.63 -19.79
N SER A 343 4.98 -17.66 -21.08
CA SER A 343 5.91 -17.99 -22.16
C SER A 343 7.01 -16.94 -22.31
N LYS A 344 8.25 -17.39 -22.53
CA LYS A 344 9.38 -16.51 -22.83
C LYS A 344 9.13 -15.66 -24.09
N ARG A 345 8.39 -16.21 -25.05
CA ARG A 345 7.97 -15.54 -26.29
C ARG A 345 7.19 -14.26 -25.99
N PHE A 346 6.17 -14.32 -25.14
CA PHE A 346 5.36 -13.15 -24.76
C PHE A 346 6.21 -11.98 -24.27
N TRP A 347 7.16 -12.23 -23.36
CA TRP A 347 8.02 -11.19 -22.81
C TRP A 347 9.07 -10.69 -23.80
N SER A 348 9.54 -11.56 -24.70
CA SER A 348 10.51 -11.19 -25.73
C SER A 348 9.91 -10.25 -26.79
N GLU A 349 8.66 -10.47 -27.19
CA GLU A 349 7.96 -9.67 -28.20
C GLU A 349 7.56 -8.28 -27.64
N ASN A 350 7.22 -8.21 -26.35
CA ASN A 350 6.77 -6.98 -25.71
C ASN A 350 7.88 -6.16 -25.02
N GLY A 351 9.10 -6.69 -24.90
CA GLY A 351 10.28 -5.95 -24.46
C GLY A 351 10.24 -5.38 -23.03
N CYS A 352 9.38 -5.93 -22.15
CA CYS A 352 9.14 -5.39 -20.81
C CYS A 352 10.18 -5.81 -19.76
N LEU A 353 10.94 -6.88 -20.03
CA LEU A 353 12.02 -7.38 -19.16
C LEU A 353 13.39 -7.17 -19.81
N SER A 354 14.42 -7.02 -18.98
CA SER A 354 15.79 -6.99 -19.48
C SER A 354 16.23 -8.37 -19.99
N LYS A 355 17.22 -8.42 -20.90
CA LYS A 355 17.77 -9.68 -21.44
C LYS A 355 18.21 -10.65 -20.33
N GLY A 356 18.76 -10.12 -19.23
CA GLY A 356 19.19 -10.94 -18.09
C GLY A 356 18.03 -11.52 -17.29
N GLU A 357 16.92 -10.80 -17.14
CA GLU A 357 15.71 -11.30 -16.49
C GLU A 357 15.02 -12.36 -17.37
N LEU A 358 14.94 -12.10 -18.67
CA LEU A 358 14.35 -13.04 -19.63
C LEU A 358 15.17 -14.34 -19.75
N ALA A 359 16.49 -14.28 -19.56
CA ALA A 359 17.35 -15.46 -19.54
C ALA A 359 17.07 -16.39 -18.33
N GLN A 360 16.43 -15.89 -17.27
CA GLN A 360 16.04 -16.69 -16.10
C GLN A 360 14.75 -17.49 -16.36
N PHE A 361 13.98 -17.14 -17.39
CA PHE A 361 12.74 -17.84 -17.71
C PHE A 361 13.06 -19.21 -18.30
N ARG A 362 12.34 -20.22 -17.82
CA ARG A 362 12.35 -21.57 -18.38
C ARG A 362 11.67 -21.55 -19.74
N GLU A 363 12.16 -22.39 -20.67
CA GLU A 363 11.57 -22.52 -22.01
C GLU A 363 10.12 -23.03 -21.93
N GLU A 364 9.85 -23.98 -21.04
CA GLU A 364 8.50 -24.46 -20.73
C GLU A 364 8.27 -24.51 -19.21
N LEU A 365 7.19 -23.87 -18.77
CA LEU A 365 6.66 -23.98 -17.41
C LEU A 365 5.15 -24.17 -17.53
N ASN A 366 4.69 -25.38 -17.22
CA ASN A 366 3.30 -25.78 -17.47
C ASN A 366 2.45 -25.83 -16.20
N LYS A 367 3.07 -25.87 -15.02
CA LYS A 367 2.40 -25.89 -13.71
C LYS A 367 3.27 -25.20 -12.66
N THR A 368 2.62 -24.64 -11.66
CA THR A 368 3.25 -24.08 -10.47
C THR A 368 3.31 -25.13 -9.37
N THR A 369 4.34 -25.05 -8.53
CA THR A 369 4.48 -25.96 -7.38
C THR A 369 3.76 -25.39 -6.15
N PRO A 370 3.31 -26.23 -5.21
CA PRO A 370 2.78 -25.75 -3.93
C PRO A 370 3.76 -24.86 -3.16
N GLU A 371 5.06 -25.12 -3.29
CA GLU A 371 6.14 -24.32 -2.71
C GLU A 371 6.18 -22.90 -3.29
N ASP A 372 6.01 -22.76 -4.61
CA ASP A 372 5.89 -21.45 -5.28
C ASP A 372 4.69 -20.67 -4.73
N ILE A 373 3.52 -21.31 -4.64
CA ILE A 373 2.30 -20.66 -4.15
C ILE A 373 2.47 -20.20 -2.70
N LYS A 374 3.07 -21.05 -1.84
CA LYS A 374 3.35 -20.69 -0.45
C LYS A 374 4.31 -19.51 -0.33
N SER A 375 5.29 -19.38 -1.20
CA SER A 375 6.22 -18.25 -1.18
C SER A 375 5.51 -16.94 -1.55
N PHE A 376 4.55 -17.00 -2.48
CA PHE A 376 3.76 -15.84 -2.89
C PHE A 376 2.75 -15.38 -1.82
N LEU A 377 2.30 -16.29 -0.97
CA LEU A 377 1.32 -16.03 0.09
C LEU A 377 1.95 -15.65 1.45
N HIS A 378 3.27 -15.43 1.52
CA HIS A 378 3.91 -15.07 2.79
C HIS A 378 3.48 -13.66 3.24
N GLU A 379 2.86 -13.58 4.41
CA GLU A 379 2.33 -12.34 4.98
C GLU A 379 3.06 -11.93 6.26
N SER A 380 3.43 -10.64 6.34
CA SER A 380 3.95 -10.06 7.58
C SER A 380 2.80 -9.70 8.51
N ARG A 381 2.72 -10.40 9.65
CA ARG A 381 1.72 -10.16 10.69
C ARG A 381 2.27 -9.24 11.76
N LEU A 382 1.45 -8.28 12.19
CA LEU A 382 1.76 -7.39 13.29
C LEU A 382 1.71 -8.15 14.62
N MET A 383 2.56 -7.74 15.56
CA MET A 383 2.70 -8.38 16.87
C MET A 383 1.34 -8.47 17.60
N LEU A 384 1.07 -9.58 18.29
CA LEU A 384 -0.15 -9.74 19.09
C LEU A 384 -0.11 -8.86 20.35
N CYS A 385 -1.28 -8.56 20.91
CA CYS A 385 -1.43 -7.79 22.15
C CYS A 385 -0.79 -6.39 22.14
N THR A 386 -0.56 -5.82 20.96
CA THR A 386 -0.10 -4.44 20.77
C THR A 386 -1.19 -3.61 20.12
N TRP A 387 -1.29 -2.35 20.50
CA TRP A 387 -2.08 -1.36 19.79
C TRP A 387 -1.51 -1.17 18.40
N ILE A 388 -2.37 -1.10 17.38
CA ILE A 388 -1.93 -0.80 16.01
C ILE A 388 -2.35 0.63 15.69
N VAL A 389 -1.41 1.45 15.28
CA VAL A 389 -1.70 2.78 14.73
C VAL A 389 -1.44 2.77 13.25
N VAL A 390 -2.50 2.97 12.46
CA VAL A 390 -2.42 3.18 11.02
C VAL A 390 -2.37 4.68 10.76
N ARG A 391 -1.21 5.20 10.34
CA ARG A 391 -1.08 6.60 9.92
C ARG A 391 -1.16 6.69 8.42
N ILE A 392 -2.05 7.54 7.92
CA ILE A 392 -2.18 7.90 6.51
C ILE A 392 -1.73 9.34 6.27
N ASP A 393 -1.21 9.62 5.07
CA ASP A 393 -0.63 10.92 4.70
C ASP A 393 -0.88 11.22 3.22
N GLY A 394 -1.31 12.44 2.94
CA GLY A 394 -1.63 12.93 1.60
C GLY A 394 -0.39 13.02 0.70
N CYS A 395 -0.33 12.20 -0.35
CA CYS A 395 0.81 12.22 -1.24
C CYS A 395 0.81 13.47 -2.13
N HIS A 396 1.90 14.25 -2.04
CA HIS A 396 2.09 15.49 -2.81
C HIS A 396 1.00 16.54 -2.55
N PHE A 397 0.45 16.56 -1.33
CA PHE A 397 -0.68 17.44 -0.98
C PHE A 397 -0.35 18.93 -1.02
N HIS A 398 0.92 19.32 -0.93
CA HIS A 398 1.32 20.70 -1.22
C HIS A 398 0.86 21.13 -2.62
N ARG A 399 1.21 20.35 -3.66
CA ARG A 399 0.78 20.62 -5.04
C ARG A 399 -0.74 20.49 -5.19
N PHE A 400 -1.34 19.49 -4.55
CA PHE A 400 -2.80 19.32 -4.57
C PHE A 400 -3.52 20.57 -4.02
N SER A 401 -3.06 21.09 -2.89
CA SER A 401 -3.64 22.28 -2.26
C SER A 401 -3.40 23.57 -3.05
N GLU A 402 -2.32 23.65 -3.82
CA GLU A 402 -2.04 24.80 -4.70
C GLU A 402 -2.94 24.77 -5.93
N VAL A 403 -3.08 23.61 -6.58
CA VAL A 403 -3.93 23.43 -7.78
C VAL A 403 -5.40 23.70 -7.45
N HIS A 404 -5.89 23.21 -6.30
CA HIS A 404 -7.28 23.42 -5.90
C HIS A 404 -7.49 24.68 -5.05
N GLU A 405 -6.49 25.57 -4.99
CA GLU A 405 -6.58 26.88 -4.34
C GLU A 405 -7.13 26.83 -2.90
N PHE A 406 -6.55 25.95 -2.07
CA PHE A 406 -6.92 25.86 -0.67
C PHE A 406 -6.55 27.13 0.08
N GLU A 407 -7.43 27.56 1.00
CA GLU A 407 -7.16 28.70 1.85
C GLU A 407 -5.90 28.47 2.70
N LYS A 408 -5.09 29.53 2.82
CA LYS A 408 -3.87 29.53 3.64
C LYS A 408 -4.01 30.53 4.80
N PRO A 409 -3.61 30.14 6.03
CA PRO A 409 -2.83 28.94 6.37
C PRO A 409 -3.63 27.63 6.44
N ASN A 410 -4.94 27.69 6.68
CA ASN A 410 -5.80 26.52 6.86
C ASN A 410 -7.07 26.67 6.03
N ASP A 411 -7.54 25.57 5.46
CA ASP A 411 -8.80 25.49 4.73
C ASP A 411 -9.77 24.61 5.51
N ALA A 412 -10.84 25.23 6.03
CA ALA A 412 -11.83 24.52 6.84
C ALA A 412 -12.61 23.47 6.04
N GLN A 413 -12.87 23.71 4.74
CA GLN A 413 -13.58 22.76 3.88
C GLN A 413 -12.74 21.50 3.68
N ALA A 414 -11.44 21.68 3.39
CA ALA A 414 -10.50 20.57 3.23
C ALA A 414 -10.37 19.73 4.51
N LEU A 415 -10.25 20.37 5.67
CA LEU A 415 -10.15 19.66 6.95
C LEU A 415 -11.45 18.94 7.32
N ASN A 416 -12.61 19.55 7.07
CA ASN A 416 -13.89 18.89 7.32
C ASN A 416 -14.15 17.72 6.37
N LEU A 417 -13.67 17.77 5.13
CA LEU A 417 -13.67 16.63 4.21
C LEU A 417 -12.81 15.49 4.78
N MET A 418 -11.58 15.77 5.24
CA MET A 418 -10.72 14.77 5.89
C MET A 418 -11.37 14.18 7.14
N ASN A 419 -12.03 15.00 7.97
CA ASN A 419 -12.79 14.54 9.15
C ASN A 419 -13.94 13.60 8.74
N THR A 420 -14.66 13.92 7.69
CA THR A 420 -15.75 13.08 7.16
C THR A 420 -15.24 11.73 6.67
N CYS A 421 -14.07 11.72 6.01
CA CYS A 421 -13.40 10.47 5.63
C CYS A 421 -13.01 9.64 6.86
N ALA A 422 -12.50 10.27 7.91
CA ALA A 422 -12.16 9.57 9.15
C ALA A 422 -13.37 8.96 9.85
N VAL A 423 -14.51 9.67 9.86
CA VAL A 423 -15.79 9.12 10.37
C VAL A 423 -16.18 7.88 9.59
N ALA A 424 -16.17 7.92 8.24
CA ALA A 424 -16.51 6.77 7.41
C ALA A 424 -15.59 5.56 7.65
N VAL A 425 -14.30 5.80 7.91
CA VAL A 425 -13.35 4.74 8.29
C VAL A 425 -13.73 4.11 9.64
N LEU A 426 -14.10 4.90 10.65
CA LEU A 426 -14.54 4.35 11.94
C LEU A 426 -15.86 3.56 11.83
N GLU A 427 -16.79 4.01 10.98
CA GLU A 427 -18.06 3.31 10.73
C GLU A 427 -17.83 1.92 10.11
N ASP A 428 -16.90 1.83 9.16
CA ASP A 428 -16.60 0.61 8.41
C ASP A 428 -15.63 -0.35 9.14
N PHE A 429 -14.79 0.17 10.05
CA PHE A 429 -13.87 -0.63 10.87
C PHE A 429 -14.11 -0.42 12.37
N ARG A 430 -14.98 -1.25 12.95
CA ARG A 430 -15.35 -1.19 14.38
C ARG A 430 -14.19 -1.41 15.36
N ASP A 431 -13.13 -2.06 14.91
CA ASP A 431 -11.91 -2.28 15.69
C ASP A 431 -11.11 -0.98 15.93
N ILE A 432 -11.37 0.07 15.16
CA ILE A 432 -10.76 1.40 15.33
C ILE A 432 -11.51 2.13 16.44
N VAL A 433 -10.80 2.39 17.54
CA VAL A 433 -11.36 3.00 18.75
C VAL A 433 -11.19 4.51 18.80
N PHE A 434 -10.19 5.03 18.08
CA PHE A 434 -9.85 6.44 18.08
C PHE A 434 -9.17 6.82 16.77
N ALA A 435 -9.39 8.04 16.30
CA ALA A 435 -8.59 8.65 15.26
C ALA A 435 -8.23 10.10 15.57
N TYR A 436 -7.07 10.53 15.07
CA TYR A 436 -6.59 11.89 15.19
C TYR A 436 -6.09 12.41 13.85
N GLY A 437 -6.56 13.58 13.43
CA GLY A 437 -6.20 14.20 12.16
C GLY A 437 -5.62 15.59 12.31
N VAL A 438 -4.63 15.89 11.46
CA VAL A 438 -4.03 17.22 11.32
C VAL A 438 -3.54 17.41 9.88
N SER A 439 -3.77 18.59 9.30
CA SER A 439 -3.33 18.90 7.93
C SER A 439 -3.84 17.86 6.92
N ASP A 440 -2.92 17.16 6.28
CA ASP A 440 -3.10 16.11 5.27
C ASP A 440 -2.81 14.71 5.83
N GLU A 441 -2.67 14.55 7.14
CA GLU A 441 -2.48 13.27 7.82
C GLU A 441 -3.63 12.90 8.77
N TYR A 442 -3.85 11.59 8.92
CA TYR A 442 -4.77 11.00 9.89
C TYR A 442 -4.18 9.73 10.49
N SER A 443 -4.38 9.53 11.79
CA SER A 443 -3.92 8.35 12.53
C SER A 443 -5.12 7.61 13.10
N PHE A 444 -5.24 6.32 12.81
CA PHE A 444 -6.30 5.44 13.29
C PHE A 444 -5.73 4.43 14.28
N VAL A 445 -6.28 4.40 15.50
CA VAL A 445 -5.85 3.52 16.58
C VAL A 445 -6.79 2.32 16.64
N LEU A 446 -6.26 1.13 16.39
CA LEU A 446 -6.98 -0.13 16.52
C LEU A 446 -6.72 -0.72 17.91
N ASN A 447 -7.75 -1.37 18.45
CA ASN A 447 -7.67 -2.08 19.72
C ASN A 447 -6.53 -3.12 19.72
N LYS A 448 -5.81 -3.24 20.85
CA LYS A 448 -4.69 -4.18 20.98
C LYS A 448 -5.04 -5.65 20.75
N TYR A 449 -6.30 -6.03 20.93
CA TYR A 449 -6.83 -7.38 20.71
C TYR A 449 -7.41 -7.59 19.31
N SER A 450 -7.47 -6.56 18.47
CA SER A 450 -8.02 -6.62 17.11
C SER A 450 -7.42 -7.80 16.33
N GLN A 451 -8.31 -8.59 15.72
CA GLN A 451 -7.97 -9.66 14.78
C GLN A 451 -8.28 -9.26 13.34
N LEU A 452 -8.49 -7.96 13.08
CA LEU A 452 -8.80 -7.43 11.76
C LEU A 452 -7.76 -7.94 10.76
N TYR A 453 -8.23 -8.67 9.75
CA TYR A 453 -7.41 -9.33 8.72
C TYR A 453 -6.24 -10.15 9.27
N GLN A 454 -6.43 -10.86 10.39
CA GLN A 454 -5.39 -11.66 11.06
C GLN A 454 -4.12 -10.85 11.36
N ARG A 455 -4.27 -9.53 11.54
CA ARG A 455 -3.19 -8.57 11.77
C ARG A 455 -2.19 -8.47 10.62
N CYS A 456 -2.57 -8.84 9.39
CA CYS A 456 -1.76 -8.59 8.21
C CYS A 456 -1.66 -7.09 7.95
N ALA A 457 -0.43 -6.56 8.02
CA ALA A 457 -0.19 -5.12 7.96
C ALA A 457 -0.65 -4.52 6.62
N SER A 458 -0.38 -5.20 5.50
CA SER A 458 -0.73 -4.71 4.17
C SER A 458 -2.24 -4.67 3.97
N ASP A 459 -2.99 -5.68 4.43
CA ASP A 459 -4.45 -5.70 4.35
C ASP A 459 -5.09 -4.60 5.19
N ILE A 460 -4.66 -4.42 6.44
CA ILE A 460 -5.20 -3.37 7.32
C ILE A 460 -4.94 -1.99 6.70
N VAL A 461 -3.68 -1.69 6.35
CA VAL A 461 -3.30 -0.37 5.83
C VAL A 461 -4.01 -0.09 4.52
N SER A 462 -4.02 -1.05 3.58
CA SER A 462 -4.65 -0.85 2.27
C SER A 462 -6.17 -0.67 2.37
N ALA A 463 -6.84 -1.43 3.24
CA ALA A 463 -8.28 -1.29 3.43
C ALA A 463 -8.65 0.08 4.01
N VAL A 464 -7.95 0.53 5.05
CA VAL A 464 -8.17 1.85 5.68
C VAL A 464 -7.91 2.98 4.67
N VAL A 465 -6.77 2.93 3.98
CA VAL A 465 -6.41 3.93 2.96
C VAL A 465 -7.43 3.94 1.83
N SER A 466 -7.87 2.77 1.35
CA SER A 466 -8.83 2.69 0.25
C SER A 466 -10.18 3.30 0.63
N VAL A 467 -10.73 2.99 1.82
CA VAL A 467 -12.00 3.59 2.30
C VAL A 467 -11.87 5.09 2.48
N PHE A 468 -10.75 5.56 3.05
CA PHE A 468 -10.50 6.98 3.22
C PHE A 468 -10.47 7.70 1.87
N THR A 469 -9.77 7.13 0.89
CA THR A 469 -9.61 7.70 -0.45
C THR A 469 -10.91 7.70 -1.24
N SER A 470 -11.67 6.60 -1.25
CA SER A 470 -12.95 6.57 -1.95
C SER A 470 -13.96 7.54 -1.34
N THR A 471 -13.98 7.65 -0.01
CA THR A 471 -14.81 8.66 0.68
C THR A 471 -14.39 10.07 0.30
N TYR A 472 -13.09 10.37 0.26
CA TYR A 472 -12.57 11.69 -0.12
C TYR A 472 -13.03 12.08 -1.53
N MET A 473 -12.95 11.13 -2.47
CA MET A 473 -13.39 11.31 -3.85
C MET A 473 -14.90 11.53 -3.96
N MET A 474 -15.70 10.67 -3.30
CA MET A 474 -17.16 10.70 -3.40
C MET A 474 -17.75 11.95 -2.73
N ARG A 475 -17.18 12.37 -1.60
CA ARG A 475 -17.67 13.51 -0.81
C ARG A 475 -17.10 14.85 -1.26
N TRP A 476 -16.16 14.89 -2.20
CA TRP A 476 -15.50 16.13 -2.65
C TRP A 476 -16.49 17.25 -2.99
N ASN A 477 -17.50 16.96 -3.82
CA ASN A 477 -18.48 17.96 -4.27
C ASN A 477 -19.39 18.49 -3.14
N GLU A 478 -19.48 17.78 -2.01
CA GLU A 478 -20.24 18.26 -0.84
C GLU A 478 -19.51 19.42 -0.15
N PHE A 479 -18.17 19.41 -0.18
CA PHE A 479 -17.32 20.43 0.44
C PHE A 479 -16.86 21.49 -0.56
N PHE A 480 -16.68 21.12 -1.83
CA PHE A 480 -16.18 21.98 -2.89
C PHE A 480 -17.11 21.97 -4.12
N PRO A 481 -18.36 22.45 -4.00
CA PRO A 481 -19.37 22.34 -5.07
C PRO A 481 -19.01 23.14 -6.34
N GLN A 482 -18.10 24.10 -6.24
CA GLN A 482 -17.68 24.98 -7.34
C GLN A 482 -16.27 24.64 -7.88
N LYS A 483 -15.60 23.61 -7.32
CA LYS A 483 -14.25 23.23 -7.76
C LYS A 483 -14.28 21.79 -8.26
N GLU A 484 -14.01 21.60 -9.54
CA GLU A 484 -13.78 20.26 -10.07
C GLU A 484 -12.42 19.72 -9.59
N MET A 485 -12.34 18.40 -9.43
CA MET A 485 -11.11 17.74 -9.02
C MET A 485 -10.19 17.52 -10.22
N GLU A 486 -9.13 18.31 -10.33
CA GLU A 486 -8.19 18.27 -11.46
C GLU A 486 -7.16 17.13 -11.37
N HIS A 487 -6.82 16.74 -10.15
CA HIS A 487 -5.82 15.71 -9.89
C HIS A 487 -6.37 14.66 -8.94
N LEU A 488 -6.09 13.39 -9.21
CA LEU A 488 -6.49 12.31 -8.32
C LEU A 488 -5.69 12.40 -7.01
N PRO A 489 -6.35 12.62 -5.86
CA PRO A 489 -5.68 12.51 -4.56
C PRO A 489 -5.32 11.05 -4.33
N TYR A 490 -4.20 10.80 -3.69
CA TYR A 490 -3.88 9.48 -3.17
C TYR A 490 -3.05 9.63 -1.91
N PHE A 491 -3.10 8.62 -1.06
CA PHE A 491 -2.53 8.64 0.27
C PHE A 491 -1.58 7.47 0.43
N ASP A 492 -0.51 7.67 1.20
CA ASP A 492 0.21 6.54 1.75
C ASP A 492 -0.28 6.19 3.14
N GLY A 493 0.01 4.97 3.55
CA GLY A 493 -0.27 4.50 4.89
C GLY A 493 0.88 3.64 5.42
N ARG A 494 0.98 3.59 6.74
CA ARG A 494 1.84 2.66 7.48
C ARG A 494 1.17 2.23 8.77
N ALA A 495 1.46 1.02 9.23
CA ALA A 495 1.05 0.51 10.54
C ALA A 495 2.24 0.49 11.50
N VAL A 496 2.02 0.92 12.75
CA VAL A 496 3.02 0.90 13.83
C VAL A 496 2.41 0.21 15.04
N CYS A 497 3.17 -0.68 15.68
CA CYS A 497 2.74 -1.36 16.90
C CYS A 497 3.24 -0.63 18.14
N TYR A 498 2.35 -0.34 19.08
CA TYR A 498 2.67 0.23 20.38
C TYR A 498 2.25 -0.73 21.51
N PRO A 499 3.16 -1.06 22.45
CA PRO A 499 2.90 -2.12 23.42
C PRO A 499 2.01 -1.72 24.60
N SER A 500 1.80 -0.42 24.85
CA SER A 500 0.94 0.07 25.95
C SER A 500 0.12 1.29 25.52
N SER A 501 -1.00 1.50 26.22
CA SER A 501 -1.86 2.67 26.02
C SER A 501 -1.13 3.98 26.33
N GLU A 502 -0.21 4.00 27.29
CA GLU A 502 0.60 5.19 27.59
C GLU A 502 1.49 5.62 26.42
N ILE A 503 2.08 4.66 25.70
CA ILE A 503 2.90 4.99 24.51
C ILE A 503 2.00 5.47 23.36
N VAL A 504 0.78 4.94 23.23
CA VAL A 504 -0.21 5.44 22.27
C VAL A 504 -0.60 6.89 22.60
N LYS A 505 -0.83 7.22 23.88
CA LYS A 505 -1.10 8.60 24.31
C LYS A 505 0.08 9.52 23.99
N ASP A 506 1.32 9.09 24.24
CA ASP A 506 2.52 9.84 23.88
C ASP A 506 2.65 10.05 22.37
N TYR A 507 2.29 9.04 21.57
CA TYR A 507 2.22 9.18 20.12
C TYR A 507 1.18 10.22 19.68
N LEU A 508 -0.04 10.17 20.24
CA LEU A 508 -1.09 11.14 19.92
C LEU A 508 -0.74 12.55 20.39
N ALA A 509 -0.14 12.67 21.58
CA ALA A 509 0.39 13.93 22.10
C ALA A 509 1.51 14.47 21.20
N TRP A 510 2.39 13.62 20.67
CA TRP A 510 3.39 14.01 19.70
C TRP A 510 2.76 14.60 18.43
N ARG A 511 1.69 14.00 17.91
CA ARG A 511 0.95 14.52 16.74
C ARG A 511 0.24 15.85 17.05
N GLN A 512 -0.34 16.01 18.24
CA GLN A 512 -0.99 17.27 18.63
C GLN A 512 0.00 18.42 18.90
N VAL A 513 1.16 18.12 19.47
CA VAL A 513 2.25 19.12 19.59
C VAL A 513 2.76 19.56 18.22
N ASP A 514 2.91 18.62 17.27
CA ASP A 514 3.29 18.91 15.89
C ASP A 514 2.26 19.81 15.19
N CYS A 515 0.96 19.53 15.39
CA CYS A 515 -0.14 20.38 14.94
C CYS A 515 0.00 21.83 15.44
N HIS A 516 0.17 22.01 16.75
CA HIS A 516 0.31 23.33 17.35
C HIS A 516 1.49 24.12 16.77
N ILE A 517 2.66 23.48 16.70
CA ILE A 517 3.90 24.09 16.18
C ILE A 517 3.72 24.50 14.71
N ASN A 518 3.22 23.58 13.87
CA ASN A 518 3.07 23.81 12.44
C ASN A 518 2.00 24.86 12.16
N ASN A 519 0.85 24.83 12.85
CA ASN A 519 -0.20 25.82 12.69
C ASN A 519 0.26 27.23 13.11
N GLN A 520 0.97 27.36 14.23
CA GLN A 520 1.49 28.66 14.68
C GLN A 520 2.47 29.23 13.66
N TYR A 521 3.44 28.41 13.21
CA TYR A 521 4.40 28.81 12.19
C TYR A 521 3.71 29.21 10.87
N ASN A 522 2.80 28.37 10.37
CA ASN A 522 2.10 28.62 9.11
C ASN A 522 1.21 29.87 9.17
N THR A 523 0.57 30.14 10.30
CA THR A 523 -0.23 31.35 10.49
C THR A 523 0.64 32.60 10.39
N CYS A 524 1.78 32.63 11.10
CA CYS A 524 2.72 33.74 10.97
C CYS A 524 3.23 33.87 9.53
N PHE A 525 3.62 32.75 8.92
CA PHE A 525 4.20 32.71 7.58
C PHE A 525 3.24 33.30 6.54
N TRP A 526 2.00 32.84 6.52
CA TRP A 526 1.02 33.31 5.54
C TRP A 526 0.52 34.72 5.81
N LEU A 527 0.45 35.17 7.06
CA LEU A 527 0.15 36.58 7.35
C LEU A 527 1.28 37.52 6.88
N LEU A 528 2.55 37.12 7.04
CA LEU A 528 3.68 37.87 6.47
C LEU A 528 3.62 37.91 4.93
N VAL A 529 3.26 36.79 4.30
CA VAL A 529 3.08 36.76 2.84
C VAL A 529 1.92 37.67 2.41
N LYS A 530 0.79 37.63 3.12
CA LYS A 530 -0.37 38.51 2.89
C LYS A 530 -0.05 39.99 3.16
N SER A 531 0.91 40.29 4.04
CA SER A 531 1.41 41.66 4.27
C SER A 531 2.38 42.16 3.20
N GLY A 532 2.54 41.44 2.09
CA GLY A 532 3.38 41.83 0.95
C GLY A 532 4.81 41.29 0.97
N LYS A 533 5.21 40.46 1.95
CA LYS A 533 6.52 39.80 1.92
C LYS A 533 6.54 38.62 0.95
N SER A 534 7.68 38.36 0.33
CA SER A 534 7.90 37.12 -0.40
C SER A 534 7.96 35.91 0.54
N LYS A 535 7.70 34.70 0.00
CA LYS A 535 7.83 33.44 0.75
C LYS A 535 9.22 33.29 1.39
N SER A 536 10.28 33.70 0.68
CA SER A 536 11.67 33.65 1.17
C SER A 536 11.90 34.61 2.34
N GLU A 537 11.41 35.84 2.24
CA GLU A 537 11.52 36.83 3.32
C GLU A 537 10.75 36.40 4.57
N ALA A 538 9.54 35.87 4.40
CA ALA A 538 8.76 35.34 5.52
C ALA A 538 9.50 34.20 6.24
N GLN A 539 10.12 33.28 5.49
CA GLN A 539 10.92 32.19 6.07
C GLN A 539 12.15 32.71 6.83
N ILE A 540 12.85 33.72 6.29
CA ILE A 540 13.99 34.34 6.98
C ILE A 540 13.53 35.03 8.26
N TYR A 541 12.40 35.73 8.23
CA TYR A 541 11.84 36.44 9.37
C TYR A 541 11.47 35.50 10.53
N LEU A 542 10.91 34.33 10.22
CA LEU A 542 10.50 33.35 11.22
C LEU A 542 11.64 32.44 11.69
N LYS A 543 12.81 32.52 11.07
CA LYS A 543 13.95 31.66 11.39
C LYS A 543 14.39 31.88 12.84
N ARG A 544 14.46 30.78 13.60
CA ARG A 544 14.85 30.75 15.03
C ARG A 544 13.94 31.53 15.98
N THR A 545 12.75 31.92 15.54
CA THR A 545 11.78 32.58 16.42
C THR A 545 11.20 31.60 17.45
N GLN A 546 10.96 32.09 18.66
CA GLN A 546 10.31 31.33 19.74
C GLN A 546 8.78 31.43 19.68
N THR A 547 8.08 30.63 20.48
CA THR A 547 6.60 30.62 20.53
C THR A 547 6.02 31.96 20.96
N LEU A 548 6.63 32.62 21.96
CA LEU A 548 6.18 33.94 22.43
C LEU A 548 6.35 35.01 21.34
N GLU A 549 7.52 35.07 20.70
CA GLU A 549 7.82 36.00 19.62
C GLU A 549 6.86 35.83 18.43
N LYS A 550 6.46 34.59 18.11
CA LYS A 550 5.43 34.32 17.10
C LYS A 550 4.06 34.86 17.50
N ASN A 551 3.64 34.69 18.76
CA ASN A 551 2.37 35.25 19.23
C ASN A 551 2.37 36.78 19.18
N GLU A 552 3.43 37.43 19.65
CA GLU A 552 3.58 38.89 19.57
C GLU A 552 3.62 39.40 18.13
N LEU A 553 4.18 38.61 17.21
CA LEU A 553 4.14 38.91 15.78
C LEU A 553 2.71 38.82 15.22
N LEU A 554 1.96 37.77 15.57
CA LEU A 554 0.56 37.61 15.15
C LEU A 554 -0.31 38.77 15.63
N ASP A 555 -0.16 39.15 16.90
CA ASP A 555 -0.91 40.26 17.49
C ASP A 555 -0.58 41.58 16.79
N ARG A 556 0.69 41.84 16.46
CA ARG A 556 1.10 43.04 15.70
C ARG A 556 0.59 43.03 14.25
N LEU A 557 0.64 41.90 13.56
CA LEU A 557 0.22 41.81 12.15
C LEU A 557 -1.30 41.94 11.99
N THR A 558 -2.06 41.52 13.00
CA THR A 558 -3.53 41.51 12.97
C THR A 558 -4.17 42.67 13.72
N GLY A 559 -3.45 43.29 14.66
CA GLY A 559 -4.00 44.29 15.57
C GLY A 559 -4.89 43.71 16.68
N VAL A 560 -4.95 42.38 16.82
CA VAL A 560 -5.81 41.69 17.78
C VAL A 560 -4.95 41.05 18.88
N PRO A 561 -5.13 41.40 20.16
CA PRO A 561 -4.41 40.76 21.26
C PRO A 561 -4.78 39.27 21.39
N ASN A 562 -3.80 38.40 21.63
CA ASN A 562 -3.96 36.95 21.74
C ASN A 562 -4.61 36.30 20.51
N TYR A 563 -4.30 36.79 19.30
CA TYR A 563 -4.94 36.35 18.06
C TYR A 563 -4.85 34.82 17.85
N TYR A 564 -3.72 34.20 18.18
CA TYR A 564 -3.58 32.75 17.99
C TYR A 564 -4.60 31.93 18.81
N LYS A 565 -4.97 32.40 20.01
CA LYS A 565 -5.96 31.72 20.88
C LYS A 565 -7.40 31.93 20.40
N SER A 566 -7.67 32.93 19.57
CA SER A 566 -9.00 33.16 18.99
C SER A 566 -9.24 32.35 17.72
N LEU A 567 -8.20 31.70 17.16
CA LEU A 567 -8.35 30.81 16.02
C LEU A 567 -9.25 29.60 16.36
N PRO A 568 -10.02 29.08 15.38
CA PRO A 568 -10.81 27.88 15.56
C PRO A 568 -10.01 26.72 16.18
N PRO A 569 -10.54 26.02 17.21
CA PRO A 569 -9.85 24.92 17.87
C PRO A 569 -9.36 23.82 16.92
N MET A 570 -10.11 23.54 15.84
CA MET A 570 -9.72 22.58 14.80
C MET A 570 -8.34 22.87 14.19
N PHE A 571 -7.97 24.14 14.02
CA PHE A 571 -6.67 24.51 13.46
C PHE A 571 -5.54 24.37 14.47
N CYS A 572 -5.82 24.59 15.75
CA CYS A 572 -4.82 24.63 16.81
C CYS A 572 -4.60 23.28 17.50
N LEU A 573 -5.64 22.46 17.58
CA LEU A 573 -5.68 21.18 18.30
C LEU A 573 -5.87 19.98 17.38
N GLY A 574 -6.20 20.19 16.10
CA GLY A 574 -6.57 19.12 15.18
C GLY A 574 -7.98 18.57 15.43
N SER A 575 -8.25 17.38 14.90
CA SER A 575 -9.54 16.70 15.02
C SER A 575 -9.36 15.34 15.67
N SER A 576 -10.13 15.07 16.72
CA SER A 576 -10.26 13.75 17.36
C SER A 576 -11.58 13.13 16.97
N VAL A 577 -11.57 11.89 16.48
CA VAL A 577 -12.76 11.15 16.08
C VAL A 577 -12.84 9.87 16.89
N PHE A 578 -13.94 9.66 17.62
CA PHE A 578 -14.08 8.51 18.51
C PHE A 578 -15.54 8.16 18.78
N TRP A 579 -15.76 6.96 19.32
CA TRP A 579 -17.06 6.49 19.76
C TRP A 579 -17.41 7.06 21.14
N ASP A 580 -18.48 7.84 21.20
CA ASP A 580 -19.05 8.33 22.44
C ASP A 580 -20.26 7.50 22.85
N LYS A 581 -20.44 7.30 24.16
CA LYS A 581 -21.57 6.54 24.69
C LYS A 581 -22.75 7.48 24.88
N GLU A 582 -23.78 7.32 24.05
CA GLU A 582 -25.06 7.99 24.26
C GLU A 582 -26.04 6.94 24.84
N SER A 583 -26.50 7.15 26.08
CA SER A 583 -27.59 6.35 26.64
C SER A 583 -28.91 6.89 26.07
N LYS A 584 -29.61 6.05 25.31
CA LYS A 584 -30.98 6.33 24.88
C LYS A 584 -31.92 5.42 25.66
N LEU A 585 -32.91 6.01 26.31
CA LEU A 585 -34.03 5.27 26.88
C LEU A 585 -34.99 4.92 25.74
N VAL A 586 -35.01 3.65 25.34
CA VAL A 586 -36.03 3.11 24.44
C VAL A 586 -36.82 2.09 25.26
N ASP A 587 -38.13 2.27 25.39
CA ASP A 587 -39.02 1.38 26.13
C ASP A 587 -38.58 1.08 27.59
N ASN A 588 -38.13 2.11 28.32
CA ASN A 588 -37.60 2.00 29.70
C ASN A 588 -36.35 1.10 29.86
N GLU A 589 -35.71 0.68 28.77
CA GLU A 589 -34.39 0.05 28.79
C GLU A 589 -33.33 1.04 28.26
N GLU A 590 -32.23 1.19 29.01
CA GLU A 590 -31.07 1.95 28.54
C GLU A 590 -30.34 1.17 27.45
N VAL A 591 -30.58 1.53 26.19
CA VAL A 591 -29.77 1.02 25.07
C VAL A 591 -28.62 1.99 24.86
N ALA A 592 -27.42 1.58 25.23
CA ALA A 592 -26.20 2.33 24.94
C ALA A 592 -25.89 2.24 23.44
N THR A 593 -26.26 3.26 22.67
CA THR A 593 -25.88 3.37 21.25
C THR A 593 -24.61 4.21 21.14
N GLY A 594 -23.52 3.62 20.66
CA GLY A 594 -22.30 4.37 20.37
C GLY A 594 -22.50 5.29 19.17
N ARG A 595 -22.25 6.59 19.33
CA ARG A 595 -22.23 7.57 18.23
C ARG A 595 -20.80 8.01 17.96
N ILE A 596 -20.42 8.18 16.70
CA ILE A 596 -19.11 8.76 16.36
C ILE A 596 -19.20 10.28 16.52
N VAL A 597 -18.28 10.84 17.29
CA VAL A 597 -18.15 12.28 17.53
C VAL A 597 -16.84 12.77 16.95
N VAL A 598 -16.88 13.95 16.32
CA VAL A 598 -15.69 14.72 15.93
C VAL A 598 -15.52 15.85 16.94
N GLY A 599 -14.44 15.81 17.71
CA GLY A 599 -14.09 16.82 18.72
C GLY A 599 -12.78 17.52 18.39
N HIS A 600 -12.60 18.71 18.95
CA HIS A 600 -11.37 19.50 18.83
C HIS A 600 -10.83 19.80 20.23
N CYS A 601 -10.33 18.77 20.89
CA CYS A 601 -9.97 18.77 22.32
C CYS A 601 -8.47 18.61 22.53
N ASN A 602 -7.98 19.07 23.69
CA ASN A 602 -6.63 18.78 24.14
C ASN A 602 -6.54 17.32 24.59
N ILE A 603 -5.81 16.49 23.83
CA ILE A 603 -5.63 15.06 24.10
C ILE A 603 -4.28 14.76 24.77
N ILE A 604 -3.51 15.81 25.09
CA ILE A 604 -2.27 15.72 25.86
C ILE A 604 -2.56 15.63 27.35
N GLU A 605 -3.60 16.34 27.81
CA GLU A 605 -4.00 16.37 29.22
C GLU A 605 -4.79 15.10 29.62
N THR A 606 -4.65 14.70 30.88
CA THR A 606 -5.31 13.48 31.38
C THR A 606 -6.83 13.60 31.43
N GLY A 607 -7.36 14.81 31.61
CA GLY A 607 -8.80 15.07 31.71
C GLY A 607 -9.60 14.54 30.53
N PHE A 608 -9.05 14.58 29.30
CA PHE A 608 -9.71 13.97 28.13
C PHE A 608 -9.84 12.45 28.28
N TRP A 609 -8.74 11.78 28.64
CA TRP A 609 -8.70 10.33 28.76
C TRP A 609 -9.51 9.82 29.98
N GLU A 610 -9.58 10.61 31.04
CA GLU A 610 -10.42 10.35 32.22
C GLU A 610 -11.92 10.52 31.92
N ALA A 611 -12.28 11.47 31.06
CA ALA A 611 -13.66 11.66 30.60
C ALA A 611 -14.11 10.57 29.61
N HIS A 612 -13.17 9.94 28.89
CA HIS A 612 -13.45 8.91 27.88
C HIS A 612 -12.65 7.62 28.12
N PRO A 613 -12.82 6.94 29.27
CA PRO A 613 -12.02 5.77 29.63
C PRO A 613 -12.19 4.63 28.62
N GLN A 614 -13.36 4.49 28.00
CA GLN A 614 -13.68 3.43 27.04
C GLN A 614 -12.76 3.38 25.80
N ILE A 615 -12.03 4.45 25.47
CA ILE A 615 -11.22 4.53 24.26
C ILE A 615 -9.96 3.65 24.38
N LEU A 616 -9.22 3.79 25.49
CA LEU A 616 -7.95 3.11 25.71
C LEU A 616 -7.93 2.21 26.96
N ASP A 617 -9.07 2.02 27.65
CA ASP A 617 -9.12 1.14 28.81
C ASP A 617 -8.99 -0.34 28.41
N GLU A 618 -7.92 -0.94 28.92
CA GLU A 618 -7.57 -2.34 28.69
C GLU A 618 -8.56 -3.31 29.33
N LYS A 619 -9.31 -2.88 30.36
CA LYS A 619 -10.26 -3.71 31.11
C LYS A 619 -11.62 -3.86 30.41
N VAL A 620 -12.06 -2.84 29.68
CA VAL A 620 -13.34 -2.85 28.94
C VAL A 620 -13.26 -3.75 27.70
N ALA A 621 -12.09 -3.88 27.08
CA ALA A 621 -11.90 -4.67 25.86
C ALA A 621 -12.13 -6.20 26.04
N VAL A 622 -12.00 -6.71 27.26
CA VAL A 622 -12.24 -8.14 27.60
C VAL A 622 -13.74 -8.47 27.62
N GLN A 623 -14.60 -7.49 27.90
CA GLN A 623 -16.05 -7.69 27.91
C GLN A 623 -16.66 -7.62 26.51
N MET A 624 -16.10 -6.86 25.56
CA MET A 624 -16.66 -6.78 24.20
C MET A 624 -16.28 -7.98 23.32
N THR A 625 -15.09 -8.56 23.50
CA THR A 625 -14.64 -9.74 22.74
C THR A 625 -15.38 -11.03 23.12
N THR A 626 -15.91 -11.11 24.34
CA THR A 626 -16.72 -12.26 24.80
C THR A 626 -18.14 -12.26 24.24
N THR A 627 -18.69 -11.09 23.88
CA THR A 627 -20.05 -10.98 23.28
C THR A 627 -20.10 -11.09 21.76
N ALA A 628 -19.02 -10.76 21.04
CA ALA A 628 -19.05 -10.67 19.57
C ALA A 628 -18.44 -11.89 18.83
N GLY A 629 -17.88 -12.88 19.54
CA GLY A 629 -17.13 -13.98 18.93
C GLY A 629 -17.57 -15.41 19.30
N ASN A 630 -18.68 -15.60 20.02
CA ASN A 630 -18.97 -16.86 20.72
C ASN A 630 -20.18 -17.66 20.23
N GLU A 631 -20.60 -17.54 18.97
CA GLU A 631 -21.59 -18.49 18.41
C GLU A 631 -20.96 -19.59 17.55
N GLU A 632 -19.88 -19.31 16.79
CA GLU A 632 -19.22 -20.33 15.95
C GLU A 632 -18.04 -21.04 16.65
N LEU A 633 -17.30 -20.36 17.53
CA LEU A 633 -16.17 -21.00 18.23
C LEU A 633 -16.64 -21.97 19.33
N GLU A 634 -17.76 -21.65 19.99
CA GLU A 634 -18.35 -22.51 21.01
C GLU A 634 -18.80 -23.87 20.43
N GLN A 635 -19.36 -23.90 19.21
CA GLN A 635 -19.81 -25.16 18.61
C GLN A 635 -18.65 -26.10 18.23
N SER A 636 -17.48 -25.58 17.84
CA SER A 636 -16.32 -26.42 17.47
C SER A 636 -15.51 -26.93 18.67
N LEU A 637 -15.51 -26.19 19.79
CA LEU A 637 -14.77 -26.55 21.01
C LEU A 637 -15.62 -27.34 22.02
N PHE A 638 -16.94 -27.10 22.11
CA PHE A 638 -17.79 -27.76 23.11
C PHE A 638 -18.24 -29.19 22.77
N GLY A 639 -17.98 -29.67 21.55
CA GLY A 639 -18.25 -31.07 21.18
C GLY A 639 -17.46 -32.11 21.99
N ARG A 640 -16.34 -31.73 22.62
CA ARG A 640 -15.47 -32.68 23.38
C ARG A 640 -15.59 -32.62 24.91
N TYR A 641 -16.38 -31.71 25.47
CA TYR A 641 -16.47 -31.50 26.93
C TYR A 641 -17.91 -31.29 27.44
N SER A 642 -18.87 -31.96 26.81
CA SER A 642 -20.26 -32.06 27.25
C SER A 642 -20.37 -32.88 28.55
N GLY A 643 -19.96 -32.30 29.67
CA GLY A 643 -20.06 -32.94 30.99
C GLY A 643 -19.31 -32.25 32.14
N LEU A 644 -18.57 -31.17 31.90
CA LEU A 644 -17.82 -30.44 32.93
C LEU A 644 -18.59 -29.23 33.46
N SER A 645 -18.53 -29.00 34.78
CA SER A 645 -19.12 -27.82 35.43
C SER A 645 -18.45 -26.51 34.96
N SER A 646 -19.21 -25.41 34.97
CA SER A 646 -18.76 -24.10 34.46
C SER A 646 -17.45 -23.61 35.10
N SER A 647 -17.24 -23.86 36.38
CA SER A 647 -15.99 -23.52 37.09
C SER A 647 -14.76 -24.31 36.60
N LYS A 648 -14.93 -25.56 36.15
CA LYS A 648 -13.84 -26.38 35.60
C LYS A 648 -13.56 -26.07 34.13
N LYS A 649 -14.55 -25.60 33.37
CA LYS A 649 -14.37 -25.06 32.01
C LYS A 649 -13.57 -23.76 32.06
N GLN A 650 -13.90 -22.84 32.99
CA GLN A 650 -13.18 -21.58 33.20
C GLN A 650 -11.70 -21.81 33.52
N LYS A 651 -11.40 -22.73 34.46
CA LYS A 651 -10.02 -23.03 34.88
C LYS A 651 -9.17 -23.65 33.77
N LYS A 652 -9.74 -24.51 32.92
CA LYS A 652 -9.04 -25.07 31.76
C LYS A 652 -8.79 -24.05 30.64
N ILE A 653 -9.66 -23.04 30.52
CA ILE A 653 -9.43 -21.92 29.60
C ILE A 653 -8.28 -21.06 30.12
N GLU A 654 -8.25 -20.77 31.43
CA GLU A 654 -7.12 -20.06 32.08
C GLU A 654 -5.79 -20.83 31.92
N ASP A 655 -5.80 -22.16 32.09
CA ASP A 655 -4.63 -23.03 31.90
C ASP A 655 -4.17 -23.10 30.42
N PHE A 656 -5.06 -22.86 29.44
CA PHE A 656 -4.71 -22.84 28.02
C PHE A 656 -4.09 -21.50 27.58
N TYR A 657 -4.44 -20.40 28.26
CA TYR A 657 -3.91 -19.05 28.00
C TYR A 657 -2.68 -18.69 28.83
N PHE A 658 -2.43 -19.39 29.95
CA PHE A 658 -1.23 -19.23 30.77
C PHE A 658 -0.41 -20.54 30.79
N VAL A 659 0.41 -20.75 29.76
CA VAL A 659 1.53 -21.69 29.86
C VAL A 659 2.76 -20.93 30.33
N GLU A 660 3.37 -21.46 31.38
CA GLU A 660 4.52 -20.95 32.12
C GLU A 660 5.77 -20.71 31.26
N LYS A 661 6.65 -19.86 31.81
CA LYS A 661 7.98 -19.50 31.31
C LYS A 661 8.77 -20.73 30.81
N PRO A 662 9.58 -20.61 29.74
CA PRO A 662 10.44 -21.70 29.31
C PRO A 662 11.50 -22.00 30.38
N ALA A 663 11.53 -23.26 30.83
CA ALA A 663 12.64 -23.81 31.58
C ALA A 663 13.90 -23.82 30.69
N VAL A 664 15.02 -23.39 31.28
CA VAL A 664 16.36 -23.56 30.72
C VAL A 664 16.65 -25.06 30.68
N VAL A 665 16.85 -25.62 29.48
CA VAL A 665 17.37 -26.97 29.30
C VAL A 665 18.88 -26.84 29.10
N GLU A 666 19.65 -27.20 30.13
CA GLU A 666 21.06 -27.52 30.01
C GLU A 666 21.18 -28.90 29.35
N ASP A 667 21.74 -28.95 28.14
CA ASP A 667 22.09 -30.20 27.47
C ASP A 667 23.29 -30.86 28.17
N LEU A 668 23.00 -31.82 29.05
CA LEU A 668 23.95 -32.85 29.47
C LEU A 668 24.00 -33.94 28.40
N VAL A 669 25.00 -33.86 27.52
CA VAL A 669 25.37 -34.95 26.61
C VAL A 669 26.16 -35.99 27.40
N GLU A 670 25.50 -37.08 27.80
CA GLU A 670 26.18 -38.32 28.20
C GLU A 670 26.78 -38.99 26.95
N VAL A 671 28.10 -38.98 26.88
CA VAL A 671 28.90 -39.67 25.87
C VAL A 671 28.93 -41.16 26.20
N GLN A 672 28.17 -41.97 25.43
CA GLN A 672 28.43 -43.40 25.34
C GLN A 672 29.53 -43.67 24.31
N THR A 673 30.62 -44.27 24.78
CA THR A 673 31.81 -44.66 24.03
C THR A 673 31.56 -45.93 23.20
N PRO A 674 31.89 -45.96 21.90
CA PRO A 674 31.95 -47.20 21.13
C PRO A 674 33.36 -47.81 21.16
N SER A 675 33.43 -49.12 21.39
CA SER A 675 34.66 -49.94 21.32
C SER A 675 35.13 -50.16 19.86
N PRO A 676 36.42 -50.48 19.63
CA PRO A 676 37.08 -50.26 18.34
C PRO A 676 36.98 -51.45 17.39
N VAL A 677 36.70 -51.20 16.10
CA VAL A 677 36.85 -52.18 15.02
C VAL A 677 37.91 -51.73 14.01
N LYS A 678 38.78 -52.68 13.69
CA LYS A 678 40.05 -52.58 12.96
C LYS A 678 39.89 -52.19 11.48
N ARG A 679 40.86 -51.39 10.99
CA ARG A 679 41.07 -51.05 9.56
C ARG A 679 41.44 -52.29 8.72
N PRO A 680 40.92 -52.44 7.48
CA PRO A 680 41.56 -53.24 6.46
C PRO A 680 42.62 -52.42 5.70
N LYS A 681 43.73 -53.07 5.36
CA LYS A 681 44.82 -52.53 4.54
C LYS A 681 44.40 -52.41 3.08
N VAL A 682 44.85 -51.33 2.44
CA VAL A 682 44.93 -51.16 1.00
C VAL A 682 45.90 -52.20 0.41
N ARG A 683 45.51 -52.79 -0.72
CA ARG A 683 46.42 -53.31 -1.75
C ARG A 683 46.01 -52.70 -3.07
#